data_AF-A0A062X043-F1
#
_entry.id   AF-A0A062X043-F1
#
_cell.length_a   1.000
_cell.length_b   1.000
_cell.length_c   1.000
_cell.angle_alpha   90.00
_cell.angle_beta   90.00
_cell.angle_gamma   90.00
#
_symmetry.space_group_name_H-M   'P 1'
#
loop_
_entity.id
_entity.type
_entity.pdbx_description
1 polymer ?
#
loop_
_entity_poly.entity_id
_entity_poly.type
_entity_poly.pdbx_seq_one_letter_code
_entity_poly.pdbx_strand_id
1 'polypeptide(L)'
;MTHHFTFRPSDAGMAEERLIRGLHPCIAQRMQLERLSKFDLTRLPSSDEDVYLYQCVARENPSDNRFVAFIQVRDLFREHDHDGQLVALPAAEDAVAACVDSIRRARSRRPSDKRFNTNRIVVYVWPPSDITRTELEMIAERVLLMTADAELEEILFIAQQRSPQTGELSEIAVCVSFKTTGAELTVGEPSVEPVEPIDDYRLKVLRASNRKMMHPYELTDLLGDFVEYDLDDNCALVPVDRPKGHNTAAIVVGVATTPTRLHPQGVTRVVLLSDPTKSLGALSEPECRRVIAALNLAERRRLPLEWYALSSGARISMESGTENMDWVGAALKQIVEFTQAGGEINIVVTGITVGAQPYWNAEATMLMHTKGILVMIPDSTMVLTGKQAVDVSGGVSAEDNFGIGGYDRVMGPNGQGQYWAPNLTAAVDMLMAYYNHTYVAPGEDGPRRAETNDPVDRDISDYPHSVAGSDFTSVGEIFSAEANPDRKKPFGIRPVMEALSDQDHPVLERWKHMESAETAVVWDVHLGGIPVCLIGIESRAVPRHGFPPTDGPEIYTPGTLFPQSSKKVARAINAASGNRPLVVLANLSGFDGSPESMRKLQLEYGAEIGRAIVNFRGPIVFCVISRYHGGAFVVFSKALNPNMTVLALEGSFASVLGGAPAAAVVFAREVDARTAADPRVRGLEARVAAATGADHTALTAELDELRVSVHAEKHREIATEFDRRHTIQRAVEVGSVDAVIPPAELRPRVIEAIEASKPVGADPENEVR
;
A
#
# COMPACT_ATOMS: atom_id res chain seq x y z
N MET A 1 -52.29 14.76 19.46
CA MET A 1 -51.22 14.48 20.45
C MET A 1 -51.72 14.64 21.88
N THR A 2 -51.85 13.53 22.60
CA THR A 2 -52.09 13.50 24.05
C THR A 2 -50.84 13.94 24.80
N HIS A 3 -50.96 14.86 25.76
CA HIS A 3 -49.85 15.37 26.55
C HIS A 3 -49.94 14.81 27.98
N HIS A 4 -48.94 14.02 28.38
CA HIS A 4 -48.83 13.47 29.73
C HIS A 4 -47.88 14.33 30.58
N PHE A 5 -48.29 14.65 31.81
CA PHE A 5 -47.47 15.31 32.81
C PHE A 5 -47.48 14.46 34.08
N THR A 6 -46.30 14.02 34.53
CA THR A 6 -46.15 13.18 35.71
C THR A 6 -45.54 13.99 36.83
N PHE A 7 -46.18 13.99 38.00
CA PHE A 7 -45.68 14.66 39.21
C PHE A 7 -45.35 13.61 40.27
N ARG A 8 -44.15 13.69 40.85
CA ARG A 8 -43.70 12.85 41.97
C ARG A 8 -43.53 13.68 43.24
N PRO A 9 -43.68 13.07 44.43
CA PRO A 9 -43.35 13.73 45.69
C PRO A 9 -41.87 14.15 45.74
N SER A 10 -41.60 15.32 46.31
CA SER A 10 -40.27 15.90 46.55
C SER A 10 -40.28 16.70 47.86
N ASP A 11 -39.10 17.09 48.34
CA ASP A 11 -38.94 17.85 49.60
C ASP A 11 -39.66 19.21 49.60
N ALA A 12 -39.96 19.76 48.41
CA ALA A 12 -40.69 21.03 48.23
C ALA A 12 -42.17 20.84 47.84
N GLY A 13 -42.73 19.63 47.93
CA GLY A 13 -44.10 19.29 47.50
C GLY A 13 -44.11 18.39 46.26
N MET A 14 -45.06 18.57 45.34
CA MET A 14 -45.11 17.80 44.09
C MET A 14 -44.18 18.44 43.05
N ALA A 15 -43.16 17.70 42.60
CA ALA A 15 -42.27 18.11 41.53
C ALA A 15 -42.61 17.35 40.24
N GLU A 16 -42.61 18.05 39.11
CA GLU A 16 -42.80 17.40 37.82
C GLU A 16 -41.57 16.59 37.42
N GLU A 17 -41.77 15.34 37.03
CA GLU A 17 -40.72 14.48 36.46
C GLU A 17 -40.54 14.81 34.97
N ARG A 18 -39.70 15.81 34.69
CA ARG A 18 -39.49 16.33 33.32
C ARG A 18 -38.95 15.31 32.33
N LEU A 19 -38.23 14.28 32.80
CA LEU A 19 -37.63 13.25 31.95
C LEU A 19 -38.65 12.50 31.10
N ILE A 20 -39.84 12.25 31.64
CA ILE A 20 -40.91 11.48 30.98
C ILE A 20 -42.05 12.37 30.46
N ARG A 21 -41.83 13.69 30.42
CA ARG A 21 -42.84 14.65 29.98
C ARG A 21 -43.31 14.32 28.56
N GLY A 22 -44.62 14.26 28.38
CA GLY A 22 -45.25 13.95 27.10
C GLY A 22 -45.39 12.44 26.82
N LEU A 23 -45.02 11.58 27.77
CA LEU A 23 -45.09 10.12 27.67
C LEU A 23 -45.77 9.51 28.91
N HIS A 24 -46.48 8.40 28.73
CA HIS A 24 -47.01 7.64 29.87
C HIS A 24 -45.85 6.95 30.64
N PRO A 25 -45.85 6.90 31.99
CA PRO A 25 -44.76 6.31 32.78
C PRO A 25 -44.40 4.87 32.36
N CYS A 26 -45.38 3.99 32.14
CA CYS A 26 -45.11 2.62 31.68
C CYS A 26 -44.54 2.53 30.25
N ILE A 27 -44.73 3.56 29.42
CA ILE A 27 -44.07 3.64 28.10
C ILE A 27 -42.63 4.12 28.30
N ALA A 28 -42.40 5.10 29.17
CA ALA A 28 -41.07 5.61 29.48
C ALA A 28 -40.14 4.53 30.06
N GLN A 29 -40.66 3.70 30.96
CA GLN A 29 -39.93 2.59 31.55
C GLN A 29 -39.48 1.57 30.49
N ARG A 30 -40.40 1.14 29.61
CA ARG A 30 -40.11 0.17 28.54
C ARG A 30 -39.12 0.69 27.50
N MET A 31 -39.16 2.00 27.27
CA MET A 31 -38.22 2.69 26.38
C MET A 31 -36.89 3.07 27.07
N GLN A 32 -36.71 2.67 28.33
CA GLN A 32 -35.53 2.96 29.15
C GLN A 32 -35.15 4.45 29.19
N LEU A 33 -36.12 5.37 29.24
CA LEU A 33 -35.87 6.83 29.25
C LEU A 33 -34.98 7.28 30.43
N GLU A 34 -34.93 6.51 31.52
CA GLU A 34 -34.05 6.74 32.67
C GLU A 34 -32.57 6.80 32.28
N ARG A 35 -32.17 6.11 31.22
CA ARG A 35 -30.80 6.16 30.69
C ARG A 35 -30.42 7.55 30.18
N LEU A 36 -31.39 8.39 29.80
CA LEU A 36 -31.15 9.76 29.36
C LEU A 36 -31.21 10.78 30.51
N SER A 37 -31.08 10.35 31.76
CA SER A 37 -31.15 11.21 32.95
C SER A 37 -30.15 12.38 32.98
N LYS A 38 -29.01 12.26 32.27
CA LYS A 38 -27.99 13.31 32.10
C LYS A 38 -28.35 14.37 31.05
N PHE A 39 -29.50 14.24 30.39
CA PHE A 39 -29.98 15.15 29.34
C PHE A 39 -31.27 15.87 29.75
N ASP A 40 -31.47 17.03 29.16
CA ASP A 40 -32.73 17.75 29.15
C ASP A 40 -33.50 17.42 27.86
N LEU A 41 -34.64 16.76 28.03
CA LEU A 41 -35.45 16.24 26.93
C LEU A 41 -36.54 17.23 26.56
N THR A 42 -36.63 17.53 25.26
CA THR A 42 -37.72 18.32 24.66
C THR A 42 -38.39 17.49 23.56
N ARG A 43 -39.67 17.17 23.74
CA ARG A 43 -40.44 16.44 22.73
C ARG A 43 -40.66 17.31 21.48
N LEU A 44 -40.37 16.75 20.31
CA LEU A 44 -40.52 17.38 19.01
C LEU A 44 -41.65 16.71 18.20
N PRO A 45 -42.20 17.41 17.17
CA PRO A 45 -43.11 16.78 16.22
C PRO A 45 -42.38 15.73 15.38
N SER A 46 -43.00 14.58 15.19
CA SER A 46 -42.57 13.45 14.35
C SER A 46 -43.37 13.38 13.05
N SER A 47 -42.89 12.60 12.08
CA SER A 47 -43.63 12.33 10.83
C SER A 47 -44.78 11.34 11.01
N ASP A 48 -44.71 10.52 12.05
CA ASP A 48 -45.70 9.50 12.42
C ASP A 48 -46.14 9.71 13.89
N GLU A 49 -47.43 9.51 14.19
CA GLU A 49 -47.97 9.68 15.54
C GLU A 49 -47.42 8.65 16.54
N ASP A 50 -46.97 7.49 16.07
CA ASP A 50 -46.39 6.42 16.88
C ASP A 50 -44.90 6.62 17.19
N VAL A 51 -44.24 7.59 16.53
CA VAL A 51 -42.86 7.98 16.82
C VAL A 51 -42.83 9.08 17.89
N TYR A 52 -42.08 8.83 18.96
CA TYR A 52 -41.77 9.85 19.97
C TYR A 52 -40.36 10.38 19.74
N LEU A 53 -40.27 11.53 19.07
CA LEU A 53 -39.00 12.22 18.83
C LEU A 53 -38.68 13.18 19.98
N TYR A 54 -37.48 13.05 20.55
CA TYR A 54 -36.94 13.96 21.54
C TYR A 54 -35.65 14.62 21.06
N GLN A 55 -35.55 15.92 21.32
CA GLN A 55 -34.27 16.60 21.37
C GLN A 55 -33.69 16.44 22.78
N CYS A 56 -32.48 15.91 22.87
CA CYS A 56 -31.78 15.65 24.13
C CYS A 56 -30.54 16.55 24.18
N VAL A 57 -30.52 17.53 25.10
CA VAL A 57 -29.37 18.42 25.31
C VAL A 57 -28.68 18.01 26.60
N ALA A 58 -27.38 17.70 26.58
CA ALA A 58 -26.69 17.28 27.79
C ALA A 58 -26.62 18.45 28.80
N ARG A 59 -26.83 18.14 30.08
CA ARG A 59 -26.86 19.16 31.14
C ARG A 59 -25.51 19.82 31.37
N GLU A 60 -24.45 19.02 31.32
CA GLU A 60 -23.07 19.48 31.57
C GLU A 60 -22.40 20.02 30.29
N ASN A 61 -22.80 19.51 29.12
CA ASN A 61 -22.28 19.94 27.83
C ASN A 61 -23.42 20.30 26.85
N PRO A 62 -23.91 21.56 26.84
CA PRO A 62 -25.00 21.98 25.95
C PRO A 62 -24.68 21.87 24.44
N SER A 63 -23.41 21.68 24.07
CA SER A 63 -23.01 21.41 22.68
C SER A 63 -23.37 19.98 22.25
N ASP A 64 -23.51 19.07 23.20
CA ASP A 64 -24.04 17.73 22.98
C ASP A 64 -25.57 17.79 22.89
N ASN A 65 -26.07 17.74 21.67
CA ASN A 65 -27.47 17.97 21.35
C ASN A 65 -27.98 16.95 20.33
N ARG A 66 -28.52 15.85 20.82
CA ARG A 66 -28.86 14.64 20.05
C ARG A 66 -30.35 14.58 19.76
N PHE A 67 -30.71 13.84 18.71
CA PHE A 67 -32.08 13.39 18.50
C PHE A 67 -32.22 11.92 18.89
N VAL A 68 -33.22 11.62 19.71
CA VAL A 68 -33.56 10.26 20.09
C VAL A 68 -35.00 9.99 19.69
N ALA A 69 -35.22 8.98 18.85
CA ALA A 69 -36.54 8.56 18.42
C ALA A 69 -36.92 7.24 19.08
N PHE A 70 -38.14 7.16 19.61
CA PHE A 70 -38.70 5.96 20.22
C PHE A 70 -39.92 5.51 19.44
N ILE A 71 -40.07 4.21 19.20
CA ILE A 71 -41.26 3.63 18.54
C ILE A 71 -41.57 2.24 19.08
N GLN A 72 -42.85 1.87 19.06
CA GLN A 72 -43.31 0.54 19.45
C GLN A 72 -43.78 -0.25 18.24
N VAL A 73 -43.28 -1.47 18.08
CA VAL A 73 -43.72 -2.41 17.05
C VAL A 73 -44.68 -3.41 17.69
N ARG A 74 -45.95 -3.36 17.29
CA ARG A 74 -47.02 -4.20 17.87
C ARG A 74 -47.30 -5.46 17.07
N ASP A 75 -46.83 -5.50 15.83
CA ASP A 75 -46.95 -6.63 14.92
C ASP A 75 -45.57 -6.92 14.34
N LEU A 76 -45.21 -8.19 14.29
CA LEU A 76 -43.91 -8.66 13.80
C LEU A 76 -44.13 -9.69 12.70
N PHE A 77 -44.94 -9.30 11.70
CA PHE A 77 -45.19 -10.11 10.52
C PHE A 77 -43.86 -10.44 9.82
N ARG A 78 -43.72 -11.70 9.42
CA ARG A 78 -42.52 -12.27 8.83
C ARG A 78 -42.76 -12.60 7.37
N GLU A 79 -42.01 -11.96 6.49
CA GLU A 79 -42.01 -12.29 5.07
C GLU A 79 -40.90 -13.31 4.79
N HIS A 80 -41.25 -14.39 4.10
CA HIS A 80 -40.31 -15.47 3.78
C HIS A 80 -40.19 -15.63 2.25
N ASP A 81 -39.04 -16.10 1.78
CA ASP A 81 -38.83 -16.44 0.38
C ASP A 81 -39.46 -17.80 0.01
N HIS A 82 -39.27 -18.22 -1.24
CA HIS A 82 -39.74 -19.51 -1.74
C HIS A 82 -39.06 -20.72 -1.08
N ASP A 83 -37.91 -20.54 -0.43
CA ASP A 83 -37.16 -21.56 0.30
C ASP A 83 -37.47 -21.54 1.82
N GLY A 84 -38.39 -20.67 2.25
CA GLY A 84 -38.84 -20.55 3.64
C GLY A 84 -37.89 -19.79 4.56
N GLN A 85 -36.88 -19.11 4.02
CA GLN A 85 -35.98 -18.26 4.80
C GLN A 85 -36.64 -16.90 5.08
N LEU A 86 -36.38 -16.32 6.24
CA LEU A 86 -36.85 -14.98 6.57
C LEU A 86 -36.19 -13.94 5.69
N VAL A 87 -37.00 -13.12 5.01
CA VAL A 87 -36.54 -12.09 4.06
C VAL A 87 -36.73 -10.68 4.59
N ALA A 88 -37.82 -10.43 5.32
CA ALA A 88 -38.12 -9.08 5.82
C ALA A 88 -38.97 -9.12 7.09
N LEU A 89 -38.88 -8.02 7.85
CA LEU A 89 -39.80 -7.68 8.93
C LEU A 89 -40.44 -6.32 8.64
N PRO A 90 -41.45 -6.25 7.75
CA PRO A 90 -41.95 -4.99 7.22
C PRO A 90 -42.33 -3.98 8.31
N ALA A 91 -43.05 -4.41 9.35
CA ALA A 91 -43.47 -3.52 10.44
C ALA A 91 -42.30 -2.98 11.29
N ALA A 92 -41.23 -3.74 11.45
CA ALA A 92 -40.03 -3.28 12.15
C ALA A 92 -39.19 -2.35 11.27
N GLU A 93 -39.05 -2.67 9.99
CA GLU A 93 -38.36 -1.85 8.98
C GLU A 93 -39.05 -0.49 8.80
N ASP A 94 -40.38 -0.48 8.65
CA ASP A 94 -41.20 0.73 8.54
C ASP A 94 -41.09 1.60 9.80
N ALA A 95 -41.05 0.98 10.99
CA ALA A 95 -40.89 1.69 12.25
C ALA A 95 -39.52 2.39 12.35
N VAL A 96 -38.45 1.72 11.92
CA VAL A 96 -37.10 2.32 11.85
C VAL A 96 -37.10 3.43 10.80
N ALA A 97 -37.68 3.22 9.62
CA ALA A 97 -37.77 4.23 8.56
C ALA A 97 -38.51 5.50 9.04
N ALA A 98 -39.63 5.35 9.75
CA ALA A 98 -40.38 6.47 10.34
C ALA A 98 -39.57 7.25 11.38
N CYS A 99 -38.76 6.56 12.19
CA CYS A 99 -37.84 7.19 13.14
C CYS A 99 -36.74 7.97 12.42
N VAL A 100 -36.11 7.35 11.41
CA VAL A 100 -35.07 7.98 10.59
C VAL A 100 -35.59 9.23 9.90
N ASP A 101 -36.77 9.18 9.30
CA ASP A 101 -37.39 10.32 8.63
C ASP A 101 -37.72 11.47 9.60
N SER A 102 -38.20 11.14 10.80
CA SER A 102 -38.43 12.12 11.87
C SER A 102 -37.12 12.82 12.28
N ILE A 103 -36.03 12.05 12.45
CA ILE A 103 -34.70 12.60 12.76
C ILE A 103 -34.18 13.49 11.62
N ARG A 104 -34.27 13.03 10.36
CA ARG A 104 -33.83 13.80 9.18
C ARG A 104 -34.56 15.14 9.08
N ARG A 105 -35.89 15.17 9.29
CA ARG A 105 -36.69 16.40 9.28
C ARG A 105 -36.32 17.37 10.40
N ALA A 106 -36.02 16.86 11.59
CA ALA A 106 -35.56 17.72 12.69
C ALA A 106 -34.14 18.26 12.44
N ARG A 107 -33.26 17.45 11.83
CA ARG A 107 -31.90 17.83 11.46
C ARG A 107 -31.82 18.85 10.34
N SER A 108 -32.69 18.80 9.34
CA SER A 108 -32.69 19.76 8.22
C SER A 108 -32.91 21.21 8.68
N ARG A 109 -33.52 21.40 9.84
CA ARG A 109 -33.71 22.71 10.49
C ARG A 109 -32.48 23.21 11.25
N ARG A 110 -31.40 22.44 11.32
CA ARG A 110 -30.15 22.79 12.01
C ARG A 110 -29.02 23.14 11.05
N PRO A 111 -28.13 24.07 11.44
CA PRO A 111 -26.82 24.26 10.80
C PRO A 111 -26.03 22.96 10.69
N SER A 112 -25.27 22.78 9.60
CA SER A 112 -24.50 21.55 9.32
C SER A 112 -23.30 21.35 10.25
N ASP A 113 -22.78 22.42 10.85
CA ASP A 113 -21.60 22.43 11.74
C ASP A 113 -21.88 21.90 13.16
N LYS A 114 -23.16 21.73 13.53
CA LYS A 114 -23.61 21.19 14.84
C LYS A 114 -24.19 19.77 14.74
N ARG A 115 -23.90 19.06 13.66
CA ARG A 115 -24.41 17.71 13.38
C ARG A 115 -23.33 16.70 13.77
N PHE A 116 -23.61 15.84 14.75
CA PHE A 116 -22.73 14.77 15.18
C PHE A 116 -23.45 13.43 15.02
N ASN A 117 -22.67 12.35 14.79
CA ASN A 117 -23.15 10.96 14.71
C ASN A 117 -23.51 10.41 16.10
N THR A 118 -24.49 11.05 16.74
CA THR A 118 -24.88 10.80 18.14
C THR A 118 -26.37 10.50 18.26
N ASN A 119 -27.10 10.41 17.15
CA ASN A 119 -28.55 10.19 17.20
C ASN A 119 -28.84 8.73 17.55
N ARG A 120 -29.97 8.47 18.22
CA ARG A 120 -30.33 7.12 18.65
C ARG A 120 -31.76 6.78 18.27
N ILE A 121 -31.99 5.50 17.98
CA ILE A 121 -33.33 4.95 17.81
C ILE A 121 -33.52 3.83 18.82
N VAL A 122 -34.66 3.82 19.51
CA VAL A 122 -35.05 2.73 20.40
C VAL A 122 -36.39 2.19 19.93
N VAL A 123 -36.41 0.89 19.61
CA VAL A 123 -37.57 0.17 19.10
C VAL A 123 -37.97 -0.87 20.15
N TYR A 124 -39.18 -0.74 20.70
CA TYR A 124 -39.73 -1.76 21.59
C TYR A 124 -40.64 -2.71 20.81
N VAL A 125 -40.28 -3.98 20.73
CA VAL A 125 -40.99 -5.03 19.99
C VAL A 125 -41.86 -5.82 20.95
N TRP A 126 -43.18 -5.74 20.76
CA TRP A 126 -44.15 -6.40 21.64
C TRP A 126 -44.28 -7.91 21.41
N PRO A 127 -44.36 -8.42 20.16
CA PRO A 127 -44.54 -9.85 19.95
C PRO A 127 -43.27 -10.60 20.32
N PRO A 128 -43.37 -11.69 21.12
CA PRO A 128 -42.22 -12.53 21.38
C PRO A 128 -41.77 -13.21 20.09
N SER A 129 -40.47 -13.28 19.86
CA SER A 129 -39.89 -13.87 18.65
C SER A 129 -38.90 -14.98 18.97
N ASP A 130 -38.73 -15.88 18.00
CA ASP A 130 -37.76 -16.98 17.95
C ASP A 130 -36.75 -16.76 16.81
N ILE A 131 -36.61 -15.51 16.36
CA ILE A 131 -35.69 -15.12 15.29
C ILE A 131 -34.27 -15.43 15.71
N THR A 132 -33.53 -16.08 14.82
CA THR A 132 -32.15 -16.49 15.04
C THR A 132 -31.19 -15.32 14.86
N ARG A 133 -29.96 -15.46 15.40
CA ARG A 133 -28.92 -14.44 15.23
C ARG A 133 -28.59 -14.16 13.76
N THR A 134 -28.52 -15.18 12.93
CA THR A 134 -28.21 -15.07 11.50
C THR A 134 -29.30 -14.30 10.74
N GLU A 135 -30.57 -14.52 11.09
CA GLU A 135 -31.69 -13.75 10.52
C GLU A 135 -31.66 -12.28 10.97
N LEU A 136 -31.28 -12.00 12.23
CA LEU A 136 -31.08 -10.63 12.73
C LEU A 136 -29.94 -9.92 11.99
N GLU A 137 -28.85 -10.62 11.68
CA GLU A 137 -27.72 -10.07 10.90
C GLU A 137 -28.16 -9.66 9.49
N MET A 138 -28.96 -10.48 8.80
CA MET A 138 -29.52 -10.12 7.48
C MET A 138 -30.46 -8.92 7.52
N ILE A 139 -31.33 -8.85 8.54
CA ILE A 139 -32.26 -7.72 8.69
C ILE A 139 -31.48 -6.44 9.06
N ALA A 140 -30.43 -6.56 9.88
CA ALA A 140 -29.56 -5.45 10.22
C ALA A 140 -28.93 -4.85 8.97
N GLU A 141 -28.39 -5.64 8.04
CA GLU A 141 -27.82 -5.14 6.78
C GLU A 141 -28.81 -4.29 5.96
N ARG A 142 -30.08 -4.71 5.89
CA ARG A 142 -31.14 -3.93 5.22
C ARG A 142 -31.45 -2.62 5.94
N VAL A 143 -31.51 -2.66 7.27
CA VAL A 143 -31.70 -1.47 8.11
C VAL A 143 -30.52 -0.50 7.96
N LEU A 144 -29.29 -0.99 7.79
CA LEU A 144 -28.11 -0.15 7.58
C LEU A 144 -28.25 0.74 6.34
N LEU A 145 -28.70 0.17 5.21
CA LEU A 145 -28.88 0.90 3.94
C LEU A 145 -29.87 2.08 4.08
N MET A 146 -30.96 1.91 4.83
CA MET A 146 -31.97 2.96 5.02
C MET A 146 -31.58 4.02 6.07
N THR A 147 -30.60 3.72 6.94
CA THR A 147 -30.12 4.62 7.99
C THR A 147 -29.01 5.57 7.55
N ALA A 148 -28.59 5.49 6.28
CA ALA A 148 -27.64 6.43 5.68
C ALA A 148 -28.09 7.88 5.92
N ASP A 149 -27.13 8.77 6.18
CA ASP A 149 -27.39 10.19 6.48
C ASP A 149 -28.28 10.47 7.70
N ALA A 150 -28.64 9.48 8.53
CA ALA A 150 -29.35 9.70 9.79
C ALA A 150 -28.40 10.06 10.96
N GLU A 151 -27.10 9.88 10.76
CA GLU A 151 -26.04 10.14 11.76
C GLU A 151 -26.33 9.42 13.08
N LEU A 152 -26.75 8.16 12.97
CA LEU A 152 -27.03 7.31 14.12
C LEU A 152 -25.73 6.87 14.76
N GLU A 153 -25.72 6.85 16.09
CA GLU A 153 -24.73 6.19 16.94
C GLU A 153 -25.18 4.75 17.23
N GLU A 154 -26.48 4.57 17.44
CA GLU A 154 -27.06 3.34 17.94
C GLU A 154 -28.52 3.16 17.51
N ILE A 155 -28.88 1.94 17.12
CA ILE A 155 -30.27 1.47 17.10
C ILE A 155 -30.39 0.33 18.10
N LEU A 156 -31.30 0.48 19.07
CA LEU A 156 -31.56 -0.49 20.10
C LEU A 156 -32.95 -1.10 19.91
N PHE A 157 -33.03 -2.39 19.66
CA PHE A 157 -34.27 -3.15 19.70
C PHE A 157 -34.39 -3.85 21.06
N ILE A 158 -35.47 -3.58 21.78
CA ILE A 158 -35.83 -4.26 23.02
C ILE A 158 -36.98 -5.21 22.66
N ALA A 159 -36.74 -6.51 22.78
CA ALA A 159 -37.69 -7.55 22.38
C ALA A 159 -37.78 -8.65 23.44
N GLN A 160 -38.83 -9.48 23.34
CA GLN A 160 -38.91 -10.69 24.14
C GLN A 160 -38.53 -11.90 23.28
N GLN A 161 -37.60 -12.71 23.77
CA GLN A 161 -37.21 -13.95 23.12
C GLN A 161 -37.79 -15.14 23.88
N ARG A 162 -38.30 -16.12 23.16
CA ARG A 162 -38.71 -17.40 23.74
C ARG A 162 -37.54 -18.38 23.73
N SER A 163 -37.15 -18.91 24.89
CA SER A 163 -36.13 -19.96 24.95
C SER A 163 -36.60 -21.21 24.19
N PRO A 164 -35.80 -21.74 23.23
CA PRO A 164 -36.13 -22.99 22.55
C PRO A 164 -36.18 -24.21 23.49
N GLN A 165 -35.43 -24.17 24.60
CA GLN A 165 -35.33 -25.29 25.54
C GLN A 165 -36.38 -25.27 26.65
N THR A 166 -36.71 -24.09 27.20
CA THR A 166 -37.62 -23.98 28.36
C THR A 166 -38.97 -23.36 28.01
N GLY A 167 -39.10 -22.70 26.85
CA GLY A 167 -40.31 -21.98 26.46
C GLY A 167 -40.57 -20.70 27.26
N GLU A 168 -39.70 -20.34 28.21
CA GLU A 168 -39.78 -19.10 28.99
C GLU A 168 -39.45 -17.88 28.13
N LEU A 169 -40.06 -16.75 28.46
CA LEU A 169 -39.82 -15.46 27.80
C LEU A 169 -38.78 -14.67 28.59
N SER A 170 -37.71 -14.26 27.94
CA SER A 170 -36.70 -13.34 28.47
C SER A 170 -36.62 -12.07 27.63
N GLU A 171 -36.36 -10.94 28.26
CA GLU A 171 -36.12 -9.69 27.55
C GLU A 171 -34.70 -9.72 26.98
N ILE A 172 -34.56 -9.31 25.71
CA ILE A 172 -33.29 -9.22 24.99
C ILE A 172 -33.15 -7.83 24.38
N ALA A 173 -31.90 -7.40 24.26
CA ALA A 173 -31.50 -6.23 23.52
C ALA A 173 -30.68 -6.64 22.29
N VAL A 174 -31.09 -6.14 21.13
CA VAL A 174 -30.31 -6.21 19.89
C VAL A 174 -29.85 -4.78 19.59
N CYS A 175 -28.55 -4.55 19.66
CA CYS A 175 -27.95 -3.23 19.49
C CYS A 175 -27.10 -3.20 18.21
N VAL A 176 -27.45 -2.29 17.31
CA VAL A 176 -26.68 -1.95 16.10
C VAL A 176 -25.94 -0.65 16.39
N SER A 177 -24.63 -0.73 16.60
CA SER A 177 -23.78 0.44 16.82
C SER A 177 -23.11 0.87 15.52
N PHE A 178 -23.02 2.17 15.28
CA PHE A 178 -22.46 2.75 14.06
C PHE A 178 -21.11 3.38 14.37
N LYS A 179 -20.03 2.84 13.80
CA LYS A 179 -18.65 3.32 13.93
C LYS A 179 -18.14 3.83 12.58
N THR A 180 -17.00 4.53 12.58
CA THR A 180 -16.30 4.97 11.35
C THR A 180 -15.85 3.81 10.47
N THR A 181 -15.64 2.64 11.07
CA THR A 181 -15.20 1.40 10.39
C THR A 181 -16.35 0.51 9.89
N GLY A 182 -17.61 0.90 10.11
CA GLY A 182 -18.79 0.10 9.78
C GLY A 182 -19.78 0.01 10.94
N ALA A 183 -20.79 -0.84 10.81
CA ALA A 183 -21.74 -1.12 11.89
C ALA A 183 -21.46 -2.46 12.57
N GLU A 184 -21.70 -2.52 13.88
CA GLU A 184 -21.49 -3.71 14.69
C GLU A 184 -22.78 -4.10 15.42
N LEU A 185 -23.18 -5.35 15.25
CA LEU A 185 -24.36 -5.95 15.89
C LEU A 185 -23.96 -6.67 17.17
N THR A 186 -24.61 -6.33 18.28
CA THR A 186 -24.47 -7.02 19.57
C THR A 186 -25.84 -7.47 20.07
N VAL A 187 -25.91 -8.67 20.65
CA VAL A 187 -27.14 -9.24 21.22
C VAL A 187 -26.85 -9.63 22.66
N GLY A 188 -27.68 -9.17 23.59
CA GLY A 188 -27.50 -9.42 25.02
C GLY A 188 -28.68 -8.95 25.86
N GLU A 189 -28.45 -8.69 27.14
CA GLU A 189 -29.46 -8.10 28.03
C GLU A 189 -29.57 -6.59 27.82
N PRO A 190 -30.77 -5.98 27.96
CA PRO A 190 -30.91 -4.53 27.91
C PRO A 190 -30.08 -3.82 28.97
N SER A 191 -29.12 -2.99 28.55
CA SER A 191 -28.31 -2.20 29.47
C SER A 191 -29.17 -1.22 30.27
N VAL A 192 -28.88 -1.09 31.56
CA VAL A 192 -29.48 -0.09 32.46
C VAL A 192 -28.56 1.11 32.68
N GLU A 193 -27.37 1.11 32.08
CA GLU A 193 -26.39 2.18 32.27
C GLU A 193 -26.88 3.49 31.61
N PRO A 194 -26.66 4.65 32.27
CA PRO A 194 -26.93 5.94 31.69
C PRO A 194 -26.19 6.13 30.36
N VAL A 195 -26.83 6.80 29.41
CA VAL A 195 -26.16 7.33 28.23
C VAL A 195 -25.29 8.49 28.69
N GLU A 196 -23.99 8.36 28.45
CA GLU A 196 -23.02 9.39 28.81
C GLU A 196 -23.04 10.56 27.80
N PRO A 197 -23.02 11.82 28.27
CA PRO A 197 -22.74 12.97 27.43
C PRO A 197 -21.40 12.84 26.68
N ILE A 198 -21.28 13.52 25.54
CA ILE A 198 -20.02 13.63 24.81
C ILE A 198 -19.04 14.40 25.69
N ASP A 199 -17.99 13.72 26.16
CA ASP A 199 -16.86 14.37 26.82
C ASP A 199 -15.96 15.13 25.81
N ASP A 200 -15.03 15.95 26.32
CA ASP A 200 -14.18 16.79 25.47
C ASP A 200 -13.33 15.98 24.49
N TYR A 201 -12.92 14.76 24.86
CA TYR A 201 -12.18 13.84 24.00
C TYR A 201 -13.06 13.31 22.86
N ARG A 202 -14.23 12.78 23.19
CA ARG A 202 -15.21 12.26 22.23
C ARG A 202 -15.68 13.33 21.26
N LEU A 203 -15.78 14.59 21.71
CA LEU A 203 -16.08 15.72 20.83
C LEU A 203 -14.97 15.94 19.79
N LYS A 204 -13.69 15.80 20.17
CA LYS A 204 -12.56 15.89 19.23
C LYS A 204 -12.58 14.74 18.22
N VAL A 205 -12.86 13.53 18.68
CA VAL A 205 -13.06 12.35 17.82
C VAL A 205 -14.16 12.59 16.80
N LEU A 206 -15.34 13.03 17.24
CA LEU A 206 -16.47 13.29 16.35
C LEU A 206 -16.18 14.44 15.36
N ARG A 207 -15.48 15.49 15.79
CA ARG A 207 -15.03 16.58 14.90
C ARG A 207 -14.07 16.09 13.82
N ALA A 208 -13.14 15.20 14.16
CA ALA A 208 -12.25 14.57 13.19
C ALA A 208 -13.07 13.71 12.22
N SER A 209 -13.95 12.84 12.74
CA SER A 209 -14.80 11.96 11.94
C SER A 209 -15.71 12.71 10.97
N ASN A 210 -16.30 13.84 11.37
CA ASN A 210 -17.12 14.69 10.50
C ASN A 210 -16.33 15.26 9.30
N ARG A 211 -15.00 15.36 9.42
CA ARG A 211 -14.08 15.76 8.35
C ARG A 211 -13.48 14.55 7.62
N LYS A 212 -14.00 13.34 7.86
CA LYS A 212 -13.44 12.07 7.38
C LYS A 212 -11.98 11.86 7.79
N MET A 213 -11.61 12.35 8.97
CA MET A 213 -10.28 12.20 9.56
C MET A 213 -10.39 11.38 10.83
N MET A 214 -9.35 10.60 11.14
CA MET A 214 -9.29 9.85 12.40
C MET A 214 -8.59 10.67 13.48
N HIS A 215 -9.03 10.54 14.73
CA HIS A 215 -8.31 11.13 15.85
C HIS A 215 -7.08 10.28 16.20
N PRO A 216 -5.90 10.86 16.51
CA PRO A 216 -4.66 10.10 16.69
C PRO A 216 -4.75 9.03 17.79
N TYR A 217 -5.55 9.23 18.84
CA TYR A 217 -5.67 8.22 19.90
C TYR A 217 -6.59 7.04 19.54
N GLU A 218 -7.40 7.13 18.49
CA GLU A 218 -8.12 5.96 17.95
C GLU A 218 -7.15 5.03 17.21
N LEU A 219 -6.07 5.59 16.64
CA LEU A 219 -5.00 4.78 16.04
C LEU A 219 -4.26 3.95 17.09
N THR A 220 -4.08 4.45 18.32
CA THR A 220 -3.29 3.74 19.34
C THR A 220 -3.79 2.32 19.63
N ASP A 221 -5.09 2.08 19.46
CA ASP A 221 -5.70 0.77 19.71
C ASP A 221 -5.41 -0.25 18.57
N LEU A 222 -5.04 0.23 17.38
CA LEU A 222 -4.63 -0.60 16.22
C LEU A 222 -3.14 -0.94 16.23
N LEU A 223 -2.39 -0.37 17.17
CA LEU A 223 -0.94 -0.23 17.10
C LEU A 223 -0.18 -1.14 18.08
N GLY A 224 -0.88 -2.06 18.74
CA GLY A 224 -0.34 -2.92 19.78
C GLY A 224 -0.26 -2.22 21.14
N ASP A 225 0.70 -2.64 21.96
CA ASP A 225 0.96 -2.01 23.25
C ASP A 225 1.59 -0.63 23.03
N PHE A 226 0.82 0.42 23.23
CA PHE A 226 1.23 1.81 23.00
C PHE A 226 1.50 2.55 24.32
N VAL A 227 2.69 3.15 24.43
CA VAL A 227 3.06 4.05 25.51
C VAL A 227 3.28 5.43 24.93
N GLU A 228 2.54 6.42 25.43
CA GLU A 228 2.69 7.82 25.02
C GLU A 228 3.98 8.42 25.61
N TYR A 229 4.67 9.25 24.81
CA TYR A 229 5.83 10.02 25.21
C TYR A 229 5.59 11.51 24.95
N ASP A 230 6.06 12.36 25.86
CA ASP A 230 6.07 13.82 25.66
C ASP A 230 7.39 14.43 26.17
N LEU A 231 7.63 15.68 25.82
CA LEU A 231 8.85 16.40 26.21
C LEU A 231 8.82 16.77 27.70
N ASP A 232 9.91 16.47 28.40
CA ASP A 232 10.21 17.01 29.74
C ASP A 232 10.77 18.44 29.68
N ASP A 233 11.12 19.00 30.83
CA ASP A 233 11.72 20.35 30.95
C ASP A 233 13.06 20.49 30.20
N ASN A 234 13.75 19.39 29.91
CA ASN A 234 15.00 19.35 29.16
C ASN A 234 14.78 19.08 27.66
N CYS A 235 13.52 19.07 27.18
CA CYS A 235 13.15 18.72 25.82
C CYS A 235 13.57 17.28 25.41
N ALA A 236 13.63 16.35 26.37
CA ALA A 236 13.79 14.93 26.11
C ALA A 236 12.42 14.22 26.15
N LEU A 237 12.21 13.24 25.28
CA LEU A 237 11.00 12.41 25.32
C LEU A 237 11.04 11.46 26.52
N VAL A 238 10.03 11.55 27.37
CA VAL A 238 9.80 10.65 28.51
C VAL A 238 8.39 10.05 28.43
N PRO A 239 8.17 8.82 28.96
CA PRO A 239 6.83 8.25 29.05
C PRO A 239 5.91 9.15 29.86
N VAL A 240 4.66 9.31 29.40
CA VAL A 240 3.63 10.06 30.12
C VAL A 240 2.38 9.21 30.31
N ASP A 241 1.73 9.40 31.45
CA ASP A 241 0.42 8.82 31.75
C ASP A 241 -0.59 9.97 31.91
N ARG A 242 -1.37 10.21 30.87
CA ARG A 242 -2.39 11.27 30.83
C ARG A 242 -3.64 10.80 30.09
N PRO A 243 -4.81 11.41 30.36
CA PRO A 243 -6.02 11.12 29.59
C PRO A 243 -5.86 11.42 28.09
N LYS A 244 -6.42 10.55 27.24
CA LYS A 244 -6.38 10.67 25.77
C LYS A 244 -6.89 12.05 25.31
N GLY A 245 -6.25 12.63 24.30
CA GLY A 245 -6.63 13.94 23.72
C GLY A 245 -6.17 15.18 24.48
N HIS A 246 -5.38 15.03 25.55
CA HIS A 246 -4.75 16.14 26.28
C HIS A 246 -3.32 16.46 25.80
N ASN A 247 -2.96 16.03 24.59
CA ASN A 247 -1.72 16.44 23.94
C ASN A 247 -1.64 17.96 23.80
N THR A 248 -0.46 18.51 24.02
CA THR A 248 -0.22 19.96 23.95
C THR A 248 0.03 20.41 22.51
N ALA A 249 0.86 19.67 21.75
CA ALA A 249 1.12 19.87 20.33
C ALA A 249 0.13 19.13 19.41
N ALA A 250 0.13 19.47 18.13
CA ALA A 250 -0.63 18.80 17.07
C ALA A 250 0.00 17.48 16.59
N ILE A 251 0.88 16.89 17.39
CA ILE A 251 1.48 15.58 17.16
C ILE A 251 1.57 14.83 18.48
N VAL A 252 1.20 13.55 18.47
CA VAL A 252 1.38 12.63 19.59
C VAL A 252 2.55 11.72 19.25
N VAL A 253 3.47 11.58 20.21
CA VAL A 253 4.63 10.70 20.09
C VAL A 253 4.41 9.50 21.01
N GLY A 254 4.81 8.32 20.56
CA GLY A 254 4.82 7.15 21.43
C GLY A 254 5.80 6.10 21.00
N VAL A 255 5.90 5.06 21.80
CA VAL A 255 6.55 3.80 21.43
C VAL A 255 5.46 2.75 21.43
N ALA A 256 5.34 2.00 20.33
CA ALA A 256 4.43 0.88 20.28
C ALA A 256 5.14 -0.42 20.00
N THR A 257 4.57 -1.49 20.54
CA THR A 257 5.10 -2.85 20.43
C THR A 257 3.98 -3.78 20.01
N THR A 258 4.14 -4.43 18.85
CA THR A 258 3.14 -5.38 18.33
C THR A 258 3.77 -6.78 18.25
N PRO A 259 3.35 -7.73 19.10
CA PRO A 259 3.78 -9.13 19.02
C PRO A 259 3.43 -9.75 17.66
N THR A 260 4.39 -10.45 17.06
CA THR A 260 4.18 -11.26 15.86
C THR A 260 4.70 -12.67 16.09
N ARG A 261 4.39 -13.62 15.20
CA ARG A 261 4.94 -14.97 15.27
C ARG A 261 6.48 -14.97 15.20
N LEU A 262 7.05 -14.11 14.36
CA LEU A 262 8.51 -14.00 14.16
C LEU A 262 9.20 -13.21 15.29
N HIS A 263 8.48 -12.25 15.88
CA HIS A 263 8.93 -11.45 17.01
C HIS A 263 7.92 -11.54 18.16
N PRO A 264 7.92 -12.63 18.95
CA PRO A 264 7.01 -12.79 20.09
C PRO A 264 7.21 -11.69 21.15
N GLN A 265 8.43 -11.16 21.27
CA GLN A 265 8.75 -10.00 22.12
C GLN A 265 8.20 -8.67 21.56
N GLY A 266 7.71 -8.68 20.33
CA GLY A 266 7.12 -7.55 19.64
C GLY A 266 8.04 -6.81 18.68
N VAL A 267 7.46 -6.38 17.57
CA VAL A 267 8.02 -5.36 16.68
C VAL A 267 7.86 -4.02 17.38
N THR A 268 8.96 -3.48 17.89
CA THR A 268 8.98 -2.20 18.61
C THR A 268 9.41 -1.07 17.69
N ARG A 269 8.71 0.06 17.77
CA ARG A 269 8.91 1.22 16.88
C ARG A 269 8.55 2.53 17.56
N VAL A 270 9.15 3.63 17.11
CA VAL A 270 8.76 4.99 17.51
C VAL A 270 7.63 5.48 16.61
N VAL A 271 6.60 6.11 17.17
CA VAL A 271 5.38 6.50 16.47
C VAL A 271 5.18 8.00 16.52
N LEU A 272 4.83 8.57 15.38
CA LEU A 272 4.33 9.92 15.23
C LEU A 272 2.89 9.86 14.70
N LEU A 273 1.95 10.43 15.46
CA LEU A 273 0.54 10.51 15.11
C LEU A 273 0.14 11.98 14.98
N SER A 274 -0.12 12.45 13.76
CA SER A 274 -0.60 13.81 13.54
C SER A 274 -2.03 14.01 14.06
N ASP A 275 -2.28 15.12 14.74
CA ASP A 275 -3.60 15.48 15.29
C ASP A 275 -4.33 16.48 14.36
N PRO A 276 -5.34 16.05 13.60
CA PRO A 276 -6.08 16.94 12.71
C PRO A 276 -6.94 17.98 13.46
N THR A 277 -7.21 17.77 14.75
CA THR A 277 -8.09 18.64 15.53
C THR A 277 -7.40 19.92 16.00
N LYS A 278 -6.06 19.96 15.97
CA LYS A 278 -5.23 21.11 16.30
C LYS A 278 -4.67 21.75 15.02
N SER A 279 -5.42 22.70 14.46
CA SER A 279 -5.02 23.44 13.24
C SER A 279 -4.61 22.54 12.08
N LEU A 280 -5.29 21.38 11.91
CA LEU A 280 -4.98 20.40 10.86
C LEU A 280 -3.51 19.95 10.85
N GLY A 281 -2.89 19.78 12.03
CA GLY A 281 -1.49 19.35 12.11
C GLY A 281 -0.50 20.41 11.61
N ALA A 282 -0.82 21.70 11.76
CA ALA A 282 0.08 22.78 11.38
C ALA A 282 1.42 22.66 12.13
N LEU A 283 2.52 22.81 11.40
CA LEU A 283 3.87 22.61 11.90
C LEU A 283 4.40 23.92 12.50
N SER A 284 4.65 23.90 13.80
CA SER A 284 5.35 24.96 14.52
C SER A 284 6.44 24.38 15.42
N GLU A 285 7.11 25.22 16.20
CA GLU A 285 8.16 24.80 17.14
C GLU A 285 7.79 23.56 17.99
N PRO A 286 6.61 23.50 18.64
CA PRO A 286 6.26 22.37 19.50
C PRO A 286 6.17 21.03 18.75
N GLU A 287 5.64 21.02 17.53
CA GLU A 287 5.57 19.83 16.68
C GLU A 287 6.98 19.42 16.22
N CYS A 288 7.77 20.38 15.74
CA CYS A 288 9.12 20.11 15.21
C CYS A 288 10.06 19.57 16.31
N ARG A 289 10.00 20.11 17.54
CA ARG A 289 10.77 19.59 18.68
C ARG A 289 10.44 18.12 18.98
N ARG A 290 9.17 17.73 18.88
CA ARG A 290 8.72 16.34 19.08
C ARG A 290 9.21 15.41 17.97
N VAL A 291 9.16 15.85 16.72
CA VAL A 291 9.72 15.10 15.57
C VAL A 291 11.21 14.87 15.76
N ILE A 292 11.98 15.92 16.09
CA ILE A 292 13.43 15.81 16.32
C ILE A 292 13.73 14.87 17.48
N ALA A 293 13.03 15.02 18.61
CA ALA A 293 13.25 14.18 19.78
C ALA A 293 12.86 12.70 19.52
N ALA A 294 11.83 12.45 18.70
CA ALA A 294 11.42 11.11 18.29
C ALA A 294 12.47 10.44 17.40
N LEU A 295 13.05 11.17 16.44
CA LEU A 295 14.16 10.66 15.61
C LEU A 295 15.38 10.33 16.48
N ASN A 296 15.73 11.21 17.42
CA ASN A 296 16.82 10.95 18.37
C ASN A 296 16.54 9.72 19.27
N LEU A 297 15.27 9.49 19.66
CA LEU A 297 14.88 8.31 20.42
C LEU A 297 14.98 7.03 19.57
N ALA A 298 14.51 7.09 18.32
CA ALA A 298 14.58 6.01 17.35
C ALA A 298 16.04 5.60 17.09
N GLU A 299 16.92 6.57 16.87
CA GLU A 299 18.36 6.34 16.69
C GLU A 299 18.99 5.68 17.92
N ARG A 300 18.81 6.26 19.13
CA ARG A 300 19.38 5.73 20.37
C ARG A 300 18.94 4.31 20.67
N ARG A 301 17.69 3.97 20.36
CA ARG A 301 17.12 2.63 20.59
C ARG A 301 17.25 1.69 19.40
N ARG A 302 17.81 2.16 18.27
CA ARG A 302 17.90 1.43 16.99
C ARG A 302 16.55 0.89 16.54
N LEU A 303 15.52 1.74 16.56
CA LEU A 303 14.16 1.40 16.17
C LEU A 303 13.78 2.12 14.87
N PRO A 304 12.92 1.54 14.03
CA PRO A 304 12.29 2.27 12.94
C PRO A 304 11.33 3.32 13.51
N LEU A 305 11.10 4.39 12.73
CA LEU A 305 10.09 5.39 13.01
C LEU A 305 8.90 5.23 12.06
N GLU A 306 7.69 5.27 12.61
CA GLU A 306 6.44 5.29 11.85
C GLU A 306 5.73 6.61 12.01
N TRP A 307 5.26 7.16 10.90
CA TRP A 307 4.53 8.41 10.88
C TRP A 307 3.19 8.28 10.16
N TYR A 308 2.12 8.42 10.94
CA TYR A 308 0.76 8.58 10.44
C TYR A 308 0.53 10.06 10.17
N ALA A 309 0.89 10.46 8.95
CA ALA A 309 1.13 11.84 8.58
C ALA A 309 -0.13 12.53 8.05
N LEU A 310 -0.43 13.67 8.68
CA LEU A 310 -1.40 14.68 8.25
C LEU A 310 -0.87 16.05 8.65
N SER A 311 -0.91 17.02 7.75
CA SER A 311 -0.46 18.38 8.06
C SER A 311 -0.94 19.39 7.03
N SER A 312 -1.40 20.56 7.50
CA SER A 312 -1.62 21.73 6.65
C SER A 312 -0.34 22.51 6.32
N GLY A 313 0.84 21.97 6.62
CA GLY A 313 2.14 22.62 6.43
C GLY A 313 2.53 23.52 7.58
N ALA A 314 3.48 24.43 7.36
CA ALA A 314 3.94 25.37 8.37
C ALA A 314 2.78 26.24 8.89
N ARG A 315 2.79 26.54 10.19
CA ARG A 315 1.76 27.38 10.81
C ARG A 315 1.77 28.79 10.22
N ILE A 316 0.63 29.18 9.66
CA ILE A 316 0.36 30.54 9.18
C ILE A 316 -0.36 31.30 10.30
N SER A 317 0.22 32.42 10.74
CA SER A 317 -0.33 33.26 11.81
C SER A 317 -0.03 34.73 11.52
N MET A 318 -0.84 35.64 12.05
CA MET A 318 -0.52 37.07 12.08
C MET A 318 0.48 37.42 13.18
N GLU A 319 0.69 36.50 14.13
CA GLU A 319 1.53 36.70 15.34
C GLU A 319 2.87 35.98 15.26
N SER A 320 3.06 35.09 14.28
CA SER A 320 4.30 34.34 14.09
C SER A 320 4.65 34.23 12.60
N GLY A 321 5.94 34.29 12.26
CA GLY A 321 6.44 34.30 10.89
C GLY A 321 7.46 33.19 10.59
N THR A 322 8.67 33.60 10.24
CA THR A 322 9.74 32.70 9.77
C THR A 322 10.33 31.81 10.85
N GLU A 323 10.12 32.10 12.14
CA GLU A 323 10.56 31.24 13.24
C GLU A 323 9.95 29.82 13.15
N ASN A 324 8.71 29.69 12.67
CA ASN A 324 8.12 28.36 12.41
C ASN A 324 8.83 27.66 11.24
N MET A 325 9.31 28.43 10.24
CA MET A 325 10.04 27.90 9.09
C MET A 325 11.44 27.42 9.49
N ASP A 326 12.12 28.12 10.41
CA ASP A 326 13.42 27.69 10.94
C ASP A 326 13.30 26.35 11.66
N TRP A 327 12.24 26.16 12.45
CA TRP A 327 11.94 24.88 13.10
C TRP A 327 11.58 23.78 12.11
N VAL A 328 10.84 24.11 11.05
CA VAL A 328 10.59 23.17 9.95
C VAL A 328 11.88 22.73 9.28
N GLY A 329 12.82 23.67 9.07
CA GLY A 329 14.16 23.39 8.55
C GLY A 329 15.00 22.54 9.49
N ALA A 330 14.90 22.77 10.80
CA ALA A 330 15.60 21.97 11.81
C ALA A 330 15.10 20.50 11.82
N ALA A 331 13.78 20.29 11.73
CA ALA A 331 13.21 18.94 11.62
C ALA A 331 13.61 18.27 10.30
N LEU A 332 13.59 19.00 9.18
CA LEU A 332 14.08 18.50 7.88
C LEU A 332 15.53 18.03 7.98
N LYS A 333 16.41 18.84 8.58
CA LYS A 333 17.82 18.47 8.79
C LYS A 333 17.94 17.14 9.54
N GLN A 334 17.20 16.98 10.65
CA GLN A 334 17.25 15.75 11.45
C GLN A 334 16.74 14.53 10.66
N ILE A 335 15.71 14.69 9.83
CA ILE A 335 15.21 13.62 8.94
C ILE A 335 16.30 13.19 7.96
N VAL A 336 16.97 14.15 7.32
CA VAL A 336 18.06 13.88 6.36
C VAL A 336 19.22 13.16 7.03
N GLU A 337 19.69 13.67 8.18
CA GLU A 337 20.80 13.05 8.93
C GLU A 337 20.44 11.61 9.37
N PHE A 338 19.21 11.40 9.86
CA PHE A 338 18.71 10.09 10.28
C PHE A 338 18.65 9.10 9.12
N THR A 339 18.07 9.47 7.96
CA THR A 339 17.95 8.55 6.83
C THR A 339 19.28 8.29 6.13
N GLN A 340 20.18 9.29 6.05
CA GLN A 340 21.54 9.10 5.52
C GLN A 340 22.40 8.19 6.40
N ALA A 341 22.16 8.17 7.71
CA ALA A 341 22.76 7.21 8.63
C ALA A 341 22.17 5.79 8.51
N GLY A 342 21.20 5.57 7.62
CA GLY A 342 20.53 4.29 7.39
C GLY A 342 19.29 4.07 8.26
N GLY A 343 18.83 5.09 8.98
CA GLY A 343 17.58 5.07 9.73
C GLY A 343 16.36 4.93 8.82
N GLU A 344 15.36 4.19 9.29
CA GLU A 344 14.15 3.87 8.54
C GLU A 344 12.96 4.68 9.05
N ILE A 345 12.31 5.42 8.14
CA ILE A 345 11.08 6.17 8.41
C ILE A 345 9.98 5.65 7.48
N ASN A 346 8.98 5.00 8.06
CA ASN A 346 7.80 4.52 7.35
C ASN A 346 6.64 5.50 7.51
N ILE A 347 5.96 5.82 6.41
CA ILE A 347 4.93 6.85 6.39
C ILE A 347 3.61 6.28 5.90
N VAL A 348 2.54 6.53 6.66
CA VAL A 348 1.16 6.35 6.22
C VAL A 348 0.54 7.72 6.08
N VAL A 349 0.16 8.10 4.87
CA VAL A 349 -0.52 9.38 4.64
C VAL A 349 -1.98 9.21 5.03
N THR A 350 -2.39 9.75 6.18
CA THR A 350 -3.72 9.53 6.76
C THR A 350 -4.75 10.61 6.37
N GLY A 351 -4.34 11.59 5.58
CA GLY A 351 -5.21 12.62 5.03
C GLY A 351 -4.45 13.57 4.12
N ILE A 352 -4.71 14.87 4.24
CA ILE A 352 -4.05 15.89 3.43
C ILE A 352 -2.71 16.28 4.07
N THR A 353 -1.65 16.23 3.28
CA THR A 353 -0.34 16.78 3.64
C THR A 353 0.02 17.91 2.68
N VAL A 354 0.36 19.07 3.24
CA VAL A 354 0.65 20.31 2.48
C VAL A 354 2.03 20.84 2.81
N GLY A 355 2.72 21.42 1.83
CA GLY A 355 3.92 22.23 2.03
C GLY A 355 5.11 21.43 2.56
N ALA A 356 5.50 21.66 3.81
CA ALA A 356 6.70 21.06 4.41
C ALA A 356 6.60 19.54 4.60
N GLN A 357 5.42 19.02 4.97
CA GLN A 357 5.24 17.58 5.24
C GLN A 357 5.53 16.71 4.01
N PRO A 358 5.06 17.03 2.78
CA PRO A 358 5.48 16.30 1.58
C PRO A 358 7.00 16.27 1.34
N TYR A 359 7.74 17.35 1.65
CA TYR A 359 9.21 17.33 1.56
C TYR A 359 9.82 16.39 2.60
N TRP A 360 9.31 16.38 3.83
CA TRP A 360 9.71 15.42 4.85
C TRP A 360 9.41 13.98 4.43
N ASN A 361 8.24 13.75 3.82
CA ASN A 361 7.88 12.45 3.28
C ASN A 361 8.83 12.01 2.16
N ALA A 362 9.28 12.95 1.34
CA ALA A 362 10.28 12.70 0.32
C ALA A 362 11.61 12.29 0.95
N GLU A 363 12.20 13.11 1.83
CA GLU A 363 13.46 12.81 2.53
C GLU A 363 13.43 11.53 3.37
N ALA A 364 12.25 11.10 3.77
CA ALA A 364 12.03 9.85 4.49
C ALA A 364 12.01 8.60 3.57
N THR A 365 11.47 8.70 2.35
CA THR A 365 11.05 7.49 1.59
C THR A 365 11.36 7.50 0.07
N MET A 366 11.61 8.66 -0.54
CA MET A 366 11.59 8.81 -2.00
C MET A 366 12.96 8.84 -2.66
N LEU A 367 14.01 9.21 -1.92
CA LEU A 367 15.36 9.37 -2.46
C LEU A 367 16.06 8.02 -2.63
N MET A 368 17.24 8.03 -3.27
CA MET A 368 17.94 6.79 -3.59
C MET A 368 18.41 6.03 -2.35
N HIS A 369 18.77 6.74 -1.27
CA HIS A 369 19.32 6.12 -0.05
C HIS A 369 18.25 5.69 0.97
N THR A 370 17.00 6.11 0.80
CA THR A 370 15.97 5.92 1.82
C THR A 370 15.47 4.49 1.86
N LYS A 371 15.40 3.90 3.06
CA LYS A 371 14.94 2.52 3.27
C LYS A 371 13.43 2.42 3.40
N GLY A 372 12.84 3.36 4.13
CA GLY A 372 11.43 3.33 4.53
C GLY A 372 10.44 3.47 3.38
N ILE A 373 9.18 3.16 3.68
CA ILE A 373 8.10 3.06 2.71
C ILE A 373 7.05 4.16 2.90
N LEU A 374 6.29 4.43 1.84
CA LEU A 374 5.15 5.33 1.89
C LEU A 374 3.89 4.60 1.42
N VAL A 375 2.89 4.55 2.31
CA VAL A 375 1.57 3.97 2.09
C VAL A 375 0.54 5.10 1.99
N MET A 376 -0.30 5.06 0.95
CA MET A 376 -1.43 5.96 0.80
C MET A 376 -2.76 5.22 0.90
N ILE A 377 -3.77 5.90 1.43
CA ILE A 377 -5.17 5.44 1.48
C ILE A 377 -6.05 6.31 0.57
N PRO A 378 -7.30 5.90 0.21
CA PRO A 378 -8.12 6.61 -0.76
C PRO A 378 -8.33 8.10 -0.45
N ASP A 379 -8.59 8.45 0.81
CA ASP A 379 -8.86 9.82 1.24
C ASP A 379 -7.58 10.65 1.56
N SER A 380 -6.41 10.23 1.04
CA SER A 380 -5.12 10.88 1.31
C SER A 380 -4.55 11.62 0.10
N THR A 381 -3.85 12.74 0.36
CA THR A 381 -3.18 13.53 -0.68
C THR A 381 -1.85 14.11 -0.18
N MET A 382 -0.87 14.22 -1.08
CA MET A 382 0.37 14.95 -0.85
C MET A 382 0.49 16.10 -1.85
N VAL A 383 0.46 17.34 -1.38
CA VAL A 383 0.49 18.52 -2.26
C VAL A 383 1.48 19.56 -1.75
N LEU A 384 2.25 20.19 -2.65
CA LEU A 384 3.12 21.29 -2.23
C LEU A 384 2.30 22.53 -1.88
N THR A 385 1.29 22.82 -2.70
CA THR A 385 0.37 23.96 -2.54
C THR A 385 -1.04 23.44 -2.74
N GLY A 386 -1.96 23.76 -1.83
CA GLY A 386 -3.36 23.36 -1.96
C GLY A 386 -4.02 23.96 -3.20
N LYS A 387 -4.95 23.22 -3.82
CA LYS A 387 -5.60 23.56 -5.09
C LYS A 387 -6.10 25.00 -5.16
N GLN A 388 -6.83 25.47 -4.13
CA GLN A 388 -7.38 26.83 -4.11
C GLN A 388 -6.29 27.90 -4.14
N ALA A 389 -5.16 27.67 -3.45
CA ALA A 389 -4.05 28.61 -3.46
C ALA A 389 -3.34 28.63 -4.82
N VAL A 390 -3.24 27.47 -5.50
CA VAL A 390 -2.74 27.38 -6.89
C VAL A 390 -3.62 28.21 -7.83
N ASP A 391 -4.95 28.04 -7.77
CA ASP A 391 -5.89 28.80 -8.61
C ASP A 391 -5.76 30.31 -8.42
N VAL A 392 -5.75 30.76 -7.16
CA VAL A 392 -5.64 32.19 -6.83
C VAL A 392 -4.30 32.77 -7.30
N SER A 393 -3.23 31.97 -7.27
CA SER A 393 -1.92 32.37 -7.78
C SER A 393 -1.79 32.34 -9.32
N GLY A 394 -2.84 31.91 -10.03
CA GLY A 394 -2.84 31.77 -11.49
C GLY A 394 -2.11 30.52 -12.00
N GLY A 395 -1.87 29.54 -11.13
CA GLY A 395 -1.28 28.25 -11.50
C GLY A 395 -2.28 27.31 -12.17
N VAL A 396 -1.76 26.21 -12.73
CA VAL A 396 -2.59 25.12 -13.29
C VAL A 396 -2.89 24.12 -12.19
N SER A 397 -4.17 23.88 -11.93
CA SER A 397 -4.64 22.91 -10.92
C SER A 397 -5.56 21.86 -11.53
N ALA A 398 -5.97 20.89 -10.71
CA ALA A 398 -7.00 19.91 -11.06
C ALA A 398 -8.35 20.27 -10.43
N GLU A 399 -9.32 19.38 -10.54
CA GLU A 399 -10.66 19.55 -10.00
C GLU A 399 -10.65 19.72 -8.46
N ASP A 400 -9.75 18.99 -7.80
CA ASP A 400 -9.56 18.97 -6.35
C ASP A 400 -8.09 18.66 -5.96
N ASN A 401 -7.82 18.53 -4.66
CA ASN A 401 -6.49 18.13 -4.17
C ASN A 401 -6.11 16.69 -4.57
N PHE A 402 -7.08 15.80 -4.79
CA PHE A 402 -6.82 14.43 -5.22
C PHE A 402 -6.30 14.39 -6.64
N GLY A 403 -6.79 15.27 -7.51
CA GLY A 403 -6.34 15.40 -8.88
C GLY A 403 -4.89 15.88 -9.03
N ILE A 404 -4.32 16.55 -8.02
CA ILE A 404 -2.92 17.04 -8.04
C ILE A 404 -1.97 16.25 -7.12
N GLY A 405 -2.48 15.49 -6.15
CA GLY A 405 -1.64 14.84 -5.13
C GLY A 405 -2.16 13.50 -4.60
N GLY A 406 -3.24 12.96 -5.18
CA GLY A 406 -3.78 11.65 -4.83
C GLY A 406 -2.96 10.49 -5.39
N TYR A 407 -3.22 9.29 -4.88
CA TYR A 407 -2.50 8.09 -5.29
C TYR A 407 -2.74 7.73 -6.77
N ASP A 408 -3.99 7.57 -7.19
CA ASP A 408 -4.32 6.98 -8.49
C ASP A 408 -3.83 7.80 -9.70
N ARG A 409 -3.84 9.13 -9.59
CA ARG A 409 -3.51 10.03 -10.71
C ARG A 409 -2.06 10.53 -10.69
N VAL A 410 -1.42 10.58 -9.51
CA VAL A 410 -0.12 11.25 -9.35
C VAL A 410 0.88 10.37 -8.60
N MET A 411 0.62 10.06 -7.33
CA MET A 411 1.64 9.51 -6.45
C MET A 411 1.93 8.03 -6.68
N GLY A 412 0.93 7.23 -7.05
CA GLY A 412 1.11 5.85 -7.49
C GLY A 412 1.87 5.80 -8.83
N PRO A 413 1.36 6.45 -9.90
CA PRO A 413 2.02 6.50 -11.21
C PRO A 413 3.47 6.97 -11.19
N ASN A 414 3.82 7.97 -10.38
CA ASN A 414 5.19 8.48 -10.30
C ASN A 414 6.10 7.69 -9.33
N GLY A 415 5.57 6.70 -8.60
CA GLY A 415 6.29 5.85 -7.65
C GLY A 415 6.67 6.52 -6.32
N GLN A 416 6.07 7.65 -5.97
CA GLN A 416 6.22 8.27 -4.65
C GLN A 416 5.31 7.61 -3.61
N GLY A 417 4.06 7.34 -3.97
CA GLY A 417 3.18 6.38 -3.31
C GLY A 417 3.63 4.96 -3.66
N GLN A 418 4.22 4.27 -2.70
CA GLN A 418 4.91 3.00 -2.95
C GLN A 418 3.98 1.81 -2.77
N TYR A 419 3.01 1.98 -1.86
CA TYR A 419 1.91 1.06 -1.59
C TYR A 419 0.60 1.82 -1.50
N TRP A 420 -0.48 1.10 -1.81
CA TRP A 420 -1.85 1.55 -1.61
C TRP A 420 -2.55 0.59 -0.66
N ALA A 421 -3.31 1.13 0.28
CA ALA A 421 -4.16 0.36 1.16
C ALA A 421 -5.59 0.92 1.10
N PRO A 422 -6.63 0.07 1.10
CA PRO A 422 -8.02 0.52 0.97
C PRO A 422 -8.53 1.32 2.18
N ASN A 423 -7.91 1.14 3.34
CA ASN A 423 -8.26 1.84 4.57
C ASN A 423 -7.05 1.81 5.53
N LEU A 424 -7.21 2.47 6.68
CA LEU A 424 -6.14 2.63 7.65
C LEU A 424 -5.72 1.33 8.33
N THR A 425 -6.66 0.44 8.65
CA THR A 425 -6.35 -0.89 9.20
C THR A 425 -5.50 -1.69 8.22
N ALA A 426 -5.87 -1.71 6.94
CA ALA A 426 -5.09 -2.37 5.90
C ALA A 426 -3.71 -1.71 5.69
N ALA A 427 -3.57 -0.40 5.98
CA ALA A 427 -2.26 0.27 5.95
C ALA A 427 -1.37 -0.16 7.12
N VAL A 428 -1.95 -0.36 8.32
CA VAL A 428 -1.23 -0.95 9.47
C VAL A 428 -0.82 -2.39 9.17
N ASP A 429 -1.73 -3.20 8.61
CA ASP A 429 -1.44 -4.58 8.20
C ASP A 429 -0.33 -4.64 7.15
N MET A 430 -0.33 -3.71 6.18
CA MET A 430 0.73 -3.57 5.18
C MET A 430 2.08 -3.24 5.82
N LEU A 431 2.13 -2.35 6.82
CA LEU A 431 3.36 -2.05 7.56
C LEU A 431 3.86 -3.28 8.33
N MET A 432 2.98 -4.00 9.02
CA MET A 432 3.35 -5.22 9.74
C MET A 432 3.83 -6.32 8.79
N ALA A 433 3.19 -6.45 7.61
CA ALA A 433 3.67 -7.33 6.56
C ALA A 433 5.06 -6.92 6.08
N TYR A 434 5.31 -5.62 5.87
CA TYR A 434 6.62 -5.10 5.48
C TYR A 434 7.69 -5.45 6.52
N TYR A 435 7.38 -5.27 7.81
CA TYR A 435 8.30 -5.63 8.90
C TYR A 435 8.61 -7.12 9.01
N ASN A 436 7.73 -8.02 8.55
CA ASN A 436 8.09 -9.44 8.48
C ASN A 436 9.30 -9.69 7.56
N HIS A 437 9.57 -8.80 6.61
CA HIS A 437 10.72 -8.90 5.71
C HIS A 437 11.91 -8.03 6.14
N THR A 438 11.67 -6.94 6.89
CA THR A 438 12.68 -5.87 7.06
C THR A 438 13.04 -5.57 8.51
N TYR A 439 12.24 -5.97 9.49
CA TYR A 439 12.47 -5.57 10.87
C TYR A 439 13.73 -6.25 11.45
N VAL A 440 14.66 -5.42 11.91
CA VAL A 440 15.85 -5.86 12.64
C VAL A 440 15.63 -5.56 14.12
N ALA A 441 15.53 -6.59 14.95
CA ALA A 441 15.35 -6.36 16.38
C ALA A 441 16.63 -5.73 16.98
N PRO A 442 16.51 -4.82 17.97
CA PRO A 442 17.68 -4.22 18.59
C PRO A 442 18.69 -5.27 19.10
N GLY A 443 19.91 -5.22 18.57
CA GLY A 443 20.99 -6.16 18.90
C GLY A 443 21.17 -7.29 17.90
N GLU A 444 20.32 -7.40 16.86
CA GLU A 444 20.49 -8.30 15.73
C GLU A 444 21.14 -7.58 14.54
N ASP A 445 21.79 -8.35 13.65
CA ASP A 445 22.51 -7.83 12.48
C ASP A 445 21.65 -7.77 11.20
N GLY A 446 20.46 -8.38 11.24
CA GLY A 446 19.51 -8.42 10.12
C GLY A 446 18.16 -9.01 10.53
N PRO A 447 17.18 -9.01 9.62
CA PRO A 447 15.86 -9.58 9.86
C PRO A 447 15.92 -11.08 10.14
N ARG A 448 15.02 -11.57 10.99
CA ARG A 448 14.98 -12.98 11.38
C ARG A 448 14.50 -13.86 10.22
N ARG A 449 15.03 -15.09 10.17
CA ARG A 449 14.52 -16.14 9.29
C ARG A 449 13.16 -16.64 9.80
N ALA A 450 12.16 -16.66 8.93
CA ALA A 450 10.85 -17.23 9.21
C ALA A 450 10.88 -18.77 9.13
N GLU A 451 10.00 -19.43 9.88
CA GLU A 451 9.72 -20.84 9.67
C GLU A 451 8.95 -21.02 8.35
N THR A 452 9.35 -21.99 7.53
CA THR A 452 8.63 -22.36 6.31
C THR A 452 8.52 -23.88 6.22
N ASN A 453 7.42 -24.35 5.65
CA ASN A 453 7.21 -25.74 5.27
C ASN A 453 7.50 -25.99 3.78
N ASP A 454 7.85 -24.96 3.00
CA ASP A 454 8.21 -25.10 1.58
C ASP A 454 9.65 -25.64 1.46
N PRO A 455 9.84 -26.86 0.91
CA PRO A 455 11.17 -27.47 0.82
C PRO A 455 12.20 -26.60 0.10
N VAL A 456 13.42 -26.56 0.64
CA VAL A 456 14.55 -25.81 0.06
C VAL A 456 14.98 -26.41 -1.29
N ASP A 457 14.82 -27.72 -1.45
CA ASP A 457 15.21 -28.52 -2.62
C ASP A 457 14.07 -28.76 -3.62
N ARG A 458 12.93 -28.05 -3.47
CA ARG A 458 11.81 -28.16 -4.41
C ARG A 458 12.20 -27.72 -5.82
N ASP A 459 11.90 -28.55 -6.80
CA ASP A 459 11.96 -28.21 -8.22
C ASP A 459 10.88 -27.17 -8.56
N ILE A 460 11.28 -26.08 -9.19
CA ILE A 460 10.38 -25.00 -9.61
C ILE A 460 9.73 -25.24 -10.97
N SER A 461 10.20 -26.24 -11.73
CA SER A 461 9.83 -26.49 -13.12
C SER A 461 8.36 -26.84 -13.29
N ASP A 462 7.78 -27.53 -12.31
CA ASP A 462 6.36 -27.92 -12.30
C ASP A 462 5.43 -26.80 -11.83
N TYR A 463 5.97 -25.64 -11.43
CA TYR A 463 5.15 -24.53 -10.98
C TYR A 463 4.25 -24.00 -12.11
N PRO A 464 2.93 -23.80 -11.88
CA PRO A 464 2.01 -23.37 -12.91
C PRO A 464 2.37 -22.01 -13.52
N HIS A 465 2.31 -21.91 -14.84
CA HIS A 465 2.47 -20.65 -15.56
C HIS A 465 1.12 -20.24 -16.17
N SER A 466 0.34 -19.48 -15.41
CA SER A 466 -1.00 -19.03 -15.81
C SER A 466 -1.00 -17.56 -16.21
N VAL A 467 -0.47 -17.23 -17.39
CA VAL A 467 -0.41 -15.84 -17.88
C VAL A 467 -1.15 -15.70 -19.21
N ALA A 468 -2.07 -14.74 -19.28
CA ALA A 468 -2.91 -14.50 -20.46
C ALA A 468 -2.07 -14.28 -21.74
N GLY A 469 -2.33 -15.07 -22.78
CA GLY A 469 -1.61 -14.99 -24.07
C GLY A 469 -0.22 -15.63 -24.07
N SER A 470 0.11 -16.46 -23.08
CA SER A 470 1.28 -17.33 -23.12
C SER A 470 0.88 -18.77 -23.44
N ASP A 471 1.69 -19.44 -24.25
CA ASP A 471 1.52 -20.87 -24.57
C ASP A 471 2.09 -21.80 -23.48
N PHE A 472 2.84 -21.24 -22.52
CA PHE A 472 3.45 -22.02 -21.45
C PHE A 472 2.44 -22.35 -20.37
N THR A 473 2.45 -23.61 -19.93
CA THR A 473 1.62 -24.14 -18.84
C THR A 473 2.39 -24.30 -17.54
N SER A 474 3.72 -24.44 -17.60
CA SER A 474 4.61 -24.50 -16.43
C SER A 474 5.86 -23.62 -16.59
N VAL A 475 6.51 -23.28 -15.48
CA VAL A 475 7.76 -22.52 -15.47
C VAL A 475 8.90 -23.28 -16.17
N GLY A 476 8.93 -24.61 -16.06
CA GLY A 476 9.92 -25.46 -16.73
C GLY A 476 9.85 -25.35 -18.25
N GLU A 477 8.68 -25.18 -18.84
CA GLU A 477 8.53 -25.01 -20.30
C GLU A 477 9.17 -23.72 -20.83
N ILE A 478 9.22 -22.67 -20.02
CA ILE A 478 9.98 -21.43 -20.34
C ILE A 478 11.45 -21.79 -20.58
N PHE A 479 11.96 -22.72 -19.76
CA PHE A 479 13.34 -23.17 -19.76
C PHE A 479 13.58 -24.44 -20.61
N SER A 480 12.57 -24.99 -21.26
CA SER A 480 12.73 -26.15 -22.14
C SER A 480 13.25 -25.77 -23.53
N ALA A 481 14.18 -26.56 -24.07
CA ALA A 481 14.61 -26.42 -25.46
C ALA A 481 13.50 -26.79 -26.47
N GLU A 482 12.54 -27.62 -26.06
CA GLU A 482 11.43 -28.09 -26.90
C GLU A 482 10.33 -27.03 -26.99
N ALA A 483 9.91 -26.48 -25.84
CA ALA A 483 8.82 -25.51 -25.77
C ALA A 483 9.26 -24.08 -26.09
N ASN A 484 10.50 -23.71 -25.75
CA ASN A 484 11.09 -22.38 -25.96
C ASN A 484 12.52 -22.43 -26.53
N PRO A 485 12.69 -22.89 -27.79
CA PRO A 485 14.00 -22.94 -28.42
C PRO A 485 14.67 -21.56 -28.45
N ASP A 486 15.96 -21.51 -28.10
CA ASP A 486 16.79 -20.30 -28.01
C ASP A 486 16.25 -19.18 -27.10
N ARG A 487 15.34 -19.48 -26.15
CA ARG A 487 14.74 -18.48 -25.24
C ARG A 487 14.15 -17.29 -25.99
N LYS A 488 13.40 -17.55 -27.08
CA LYS A 488 12.85 -16.52 -27.96
C LYS A 488 11.42 -16.13 -27.63
N LYS A 489 10.63 -17.05 -27.08
CA LYS A 489 9.24 -16.76 -26.70
C LYS A 489 9.20 -15.96 -25.39
N PRO A 490 8.40 -14.88 -25.33
CA PRO A 490 8.23 -14.09 -24.12
C PRO A 490 7.47 -14.87 -23.04
N PHE A 491 7.78 -14.62 -21.78
CA PHE A 491 7.14 -15.24 -20.61
C PHE A 491 6.87 -14.18 -19.53
N GLY A 492 5.92 -14.43 -18.63
CA GLY A 492 5.69 -13.51 -17.50
C GLY A 492 6.74 -13.73 -16.43
N ILE A 493 7.33 -12.66 -15.89
CA ILE A 493 8.36 -12.80 -14.85
C ILE A 493 7.80 -13.18 -13.47
N ARG A 494 6.56 -12.75 -13.14
CA ARG A 494 5.93 -13.03 -11.83
C ARG A 494 5.80 -14.52 -11.52
N PRO A 495 5.29 -15.38 -12.44
CA PRO A 495 5.27 -16.82 -12.19
C PRO A 495 6.65 -17.42 -11.85
N VAL A 496 7.73 -16.93 -12.46
CA VAL A 496 9.10 -17.40 -12.14
C VAL A 496 9.53 -16.94 -10.75
N MET A 497 9.22 -15.68 -10.39
CA MET A 497 9.47 -15.14 -9.05
C MET A 497 8.65 -15.88 -7.97
N GLU A 498 7.39 -16.19 -8.25
CA GLU A 498 6.52 -16.97 -7.38
C GLU A 498 7.03 -18.39 -7.20
N ALA A 499 7.41 -19.07 -8.30
CA ALA A 499 7.93 -20.42 -8.26
C ALA A 499 9.20 -20.55 -7.40
N LEU A 500 10.05 -19.52 -7.43
CA LEU A 500 11.26 -19.42 -6.62
C LEU A 500 10.95 -19.14 -5.15
N SER A 501 9.91 -18.35 -4.86
CA SER A 501 9.53 -17.90 -3.51
C SER A 501 8.96 -19.03 -2.65
N ASP A 502 8.97 -18.85 -1.33
CA ASP A 502 8.28 -19.74 -0.41
C ASP A 502 6.76 -19.67 -0.60
N GLN A 503 6.12 -20.82 -0.76
CA GLN A 503 4.67 -20.90 -1.07
C GLN A 503 3.76 -20.64 0.13
N ASP A 504 4.30 -20.62 1.35
CA ASP A 504 3.54 -20.44 2.60
C ASP A 504 3.68 -19.05 3.22
N HIS A 505 4.35 -18.11 2.53
CA HIS A 505 4.54 -16.73 2.98
C HIS A 505 3.94 -15.72 1.98
N PRO A 506 3.40 -14.59 2.47
CA PRO A 506 2.91 -13.53 1.60
C PRO A 506 4.06 -12.85 0.85
N VAL A 507 3.74 -12.38 -0.35
CA VAL A 507 4.63 -11.58 -1.21
C VAL A 507 4.20 -10.11 -1.14
N LEU A 508 5.15 -9.20 -0.97
CA LEU A 508 4.90 -7.77 -1.03
C LEU A 508 5.54 -7.14 -2.27
N GLU A 509 4.70 -6.59 -3.15
CA GLU A 509 5.16 -5.89 -4.34
C GLU A 509 5.25 -4.37 -4.13
N ARG A 510 6.45 -3.81 -4.27
CA ARG A 510 6.71 -2.37 -4.12
C ARG A 510 6.63 -1.67 -5.48
N TRP A 511 6.01 -0.49 -5.52
CA TRP A 511 5.82 0.32 -6.74
C TRP A 511 5.05 -0.43 -7.85
N LYS A 512 4.02 -1.17 -7.47
CA LYS A 512 3.17 -1.94 -8.40
C LYS A 512 2.53 -1.08 -9.48
N HIS A 513 2.12 0.14 -9.13
CA HIS A 513 1.40 1.07 -10.02
C HIS A 513 2.29 2.19 -10.57
N MET A 514 3.62 2.07 -10.45
CA MET A 514 4.54 3.06 -11.02
C MET A 514 4.60 2.90 -12.54
N GLU A 515 4.11 3.91 -13.24
CA GLU A 515 4.02 3.92 -14.70
C GLU A 515 5.41 4.01 -15.33
N SER A 516 5.57 3.39 -16.50
CA SER A 516 6.84 3.28 -17.24
C SER A 516 7.94 2.49 -16.52
N ALA A 517 7.65 1.88 -15.36
CA ALA A 517 8.59 1.09 -14.57
C ALA A 517 8.20 -0.40 -14.48
N GLU A 518 7.14 -0.81 -15.16
CA GLU A 518 6.53 -2.15 -15.12
C GLU A 518 7.46 -3.24 -15.67
N THR A 519 8.45 -2.85 -16.49
CA THR A 519 9.51 -3.73 -17.00
C THR A 519 10.44 -4.27 -15.92
N ALA A 520 10.41 -3.69 -14.71
CA ALA A 520 11.09 -4.21 -13.53
C ALA A 520 10.12 -4.41 -12.36
N VAL A 521 10.17 -5.60 -11.79
CA VAL A 521 9.32 -6.07 -10.71
C VAL A 521 10.16 -6.17 -9.46
N VAL A 522 9.68 -5.62 -8.35
CA VAL A 522 10.41 -5.58 -7.08
C VAL A 522 9.52 -6.13 -5.99
N TRP A 523 9.89 -7.29 -5.45
CA TRP A 523 9.18 -7.99 -4.39
C TRP A 523 10.04 -8.14 -3.15
N ASP A 524 9.40 -8.09 -1.99
CA ASP A 524 9.92 -8.66 -0.76
C ASP A 524 9.26 -10.02 -0.54
N VAL A 525 10.09 -11.06 -0.43
CA VAL A 525 9.68 -12.48 -0.36
C VAL A 525 10.48 -13.22 0.71
N HIS A 526 10.16 -14.50 0.92
CA HIS A 526 11.00 -15.43 1.68
C HIS A 526 11.54 -16.53 0.77
N LEU A 527 12.80 -16.92 0.96
CA LEU A 527 13.46 -18.06 0.31
C LEU A 527 14.05 -18.99 1.38
N GLY A 528 13.42 -20.15 1.58
CA GLY A 528 13.76 -21.05 2.67
C GLY A 528 13.59 -20.38 4.04
N GLY A 529 12.64 -19.46 4.17
CA GLY A 529 12.42 -18.62 5.35
C GLY A 529 13.30 -17.38 5.43
N ILE A 530 14.29 -17.20 4.56
CA ILE A 530 15.18 -16.03 4.57
C ILE A 530 14.46 -14.87 3.86
N PRO A 531 14.25 -13.71 4.49
CA PRO A 531 13.65 -12.57 3.81
C PRO A 531 14.60 -12.03 2.74
N VAL A 532 14.09 -11.77 1.53
CA VAL A 532 14.89 -11.42 0.35
C VAL A 532 14.20 -10.31 -0.44
N CYS A 533 15.00 -9.35 -0.94
CA CYS A 533 14.56 -8.44 -1.99
C CYS A 533 14.77 -9.13 -3.35
N LEU A 534 13.66 -9.49 -4.00
CA LEU A 534 13.65 -10.19 -5.28
C LEU A 534 13.29 -9.23 -6.42
N ILE A 535 14.20 -9.07 -7.38
CA ILE A 535 14.01 -8.25 -8.58
C ILE A 535 13.85 -9.17 -9.79
N GLY A 536 12.77 -8.99 -10.53
CA GLY A 536 12.53 -9.69 -11.80
C GLY A 536 12.44 -8.71 -12.97
N ILE A 537 13.02 -9.07 -14.10
CA ILE A 537 12.92 -8.29 -15.34
C ILE A 537 11.89 -8.92 -16.29
N GLU A 538 10.90 -8.14 -16.68
CA GLU A 538 9.77 -8.61 -17.49
C GLU A 538 10.23 -9.05 -18.90
N SER A 539 9.75 -10.21 -19.36
CA SER A 539 10.05 -10.74 -20.69
C SER A 539 8.91 -10.54 -21.69
N ARG A 540 7.77 -10.01 -21.26
CA ARG A 540 6.68 -9.58 -22.16
C ARG A 540 6.83 -8.11 -22.54
N ALA A 541 6.27 -7.77 -23.71
CA ALA A 541 6.10 -6.37 -24.07
C ALA A 541 5.05 -5.76 -23.14
N VAL A 542 5.36 -4.59 -22.56
CA VAL A 542 4.40 -3.86 -21.72
C VAL A 542 3.76 -2.74 -22.55
N PRO A 543 2.42 -2.66 -22.61
CA PRO A 543 1.74 -1.58 -23.31
C PRO A 543 1.98 -0.24 -22.60
N ARG A 544 2.07 0.84 -23.38
CA ARG A 544 2.22 2.19 -22.82
C ARG A 544 0.86 2.78 -22.46
N HIS A 545 0.81 3.49 -21.34
CA HIS A 545 -0.35 4.30 -20.96
C HIS A 545 -0.27 5.68 -21.63
N GLY A 546 -1.41 6.18 -22.12
CA GLY A 546 -1.51 7.48 -22.78
C GLY A 546 -0.92 7.51 -24.20
N PHE A 547 -0.57 8.71 -24.67
CA PHE A 547 -0.02 8.92 -26.01
C PHE A 547 1.51 8.79 -25.99
N PRO A 548 2.10 7.78 -26.68
CA PRO A 548 3.54 7.63 -26.72
C PRO A 548 4.19 8.79 -27.50
N PRO A 549 5.36 9.31 -27.06
CA PRO A 549 6.12 10.29 -27.82
C PRO A 549 6.55 9.73 -29.18
N THR A 550 6.67 10.60 -30.20
CA THR A 550 7.08 10.19 -31.55
C THR A 550 8.54 9.72 -31.63
N ASP A 551 9.37 10.07 -30.65
CA ASP A 551 10.79 9.74 -30.56
C ASP A 551 11.09 8.64 -29.52
N GLY A 552 10.04 7.94 -29.06
CA GLY A 552 10.11 6.80 -28.15
C GLY A 552 9.56 5.53 -28.78
N PRO A 553 9.81 4.36 -28.16
CA PRO A 553 9.21 3.11 -28.64
C PRO A 553 7.70 3.08 -28.36
N GLU A 554 6.94 2.47 -29.26
CA GLU A 554 5.48 2.32 -29.14
C GLU A 554 5.07 1.44 -27.95
N ILE A 555 5.92 0.47 -27.60
CA ILE A 555 5.76 -0.47 -26.50
C ILE A 555 7.03 -0.51 -25.67
N TYR A 556 6.94 -0.81 -24.37
CA TYR A 556 8.14 -1.13 -23.60
C TYR A 556 8.63 -2.52 -24.01
N THR A 557 9.84 -2.56 -24.55
CA THR A 557 10.42 -3.77 -25.13
C THR A 557 10.84 -4.76 -24.03
N PRO A 558 10.64 -6.07 -24.25
CA PRO A 558 11.05 -7.12 -23.33
C PRO A 558 12.51 -7.04 -22.89
N GLY A 559 12.76 -7.26 -21.60
CA GLY A 559 14.10 -7.34 -21.03
C GLY A 559 14.90 -6.04 -21.03
N THR A 560 14.30 -4.94 -21.49
CA THR A 560 14.96 -3.64 -21.60
C THR A 560 14.66 -2.79 -20.37
N LEU A 561 15.71 -2.19 -19.79
CA LEU A 561 15.55 -1.20 -18.73
C LEU A 561 15.32 0.19 -19.32
N PHE A 562 14.24 0.82 -18.89
CA PHE A 562 13.81 2.17 -19.21
C PHE A 562 14.12 3.12 -18.05
N PRO A 563 13.98 4.45 -18.18
CA PRO A 563 14.45 5.37 -17.15
C PRO A 563 13.77 5.12 -15.80
N GLN A 564 12.46 4.91 -15.79
CA GLN A 564 11.70 4.69 -14.56
C GLN A 564 11.92 3.29 -13.98
N SER A 565 12.04 2.23 -14.79
CA SER A 565 12.41 0.91 -14.27
C SER A 565 13.85 0.87 -13.76
N SER A 566 14.78 1.60 -14.38
CA SER A 566 16.15 1.74 -13.89
C SER A 566 16.20 2.43 -12.52
N LYS A 567 15.44 3.53 -12.38
CA LYS A 567 15.26 4.24 -11.10
C LYS A 567 14.67 3.32 -10.04
N LYS A 568 13.61 2.56 -10.38
CA LYS A 568 12.95 1.59 -9.48
C LYS A 568 13.91 0.51 -8.99
N VAL A 569 14.71 -0.08 -9.90
CA VAL A 569 15.72 -1.09 -9.56
C VAL A 569 16.80 -0.51 -8.65
N ALA A 570 17.36 0.66 -8.97
CA ALA A 570 18.39 1.30 -8.14
C ALA A 570 17.88 1.60 -6.72
N ARG A 571 16.64 2.08 -6.58
CA ARG A 571 16.00 2.32 -5.27
C ARG A 571 15.79 1.02 -4.49
N ALA A 572 15.36 -0.05 -5.14
CA ALA A 572 15.18 -1.35 -4.51
C ALA A 572 16.49 -1.89 -3.91
N ILE A 573 17.57 -1.83 -4.69
CA ILE A 573 18.91 -2.30 -4.28
C ILE A 573 19.38 -1.51 -3.05
N ASN A 574 19.30 -0.18 -3.09
CA ASN A 574 19.72 0.65 -1.95
C ASN A 574 18.87 0.40 -0.69
N ALA A 575 17.55 0.22 -0.84
CA ALA A 575 16.66 -0.03 0.29
C ALA A 575 16.88 -1.40 0.96
N ALA A 576 17.35 -2.40 0.22
CA ALA A 576 17.69 -3.73 0.75
C ALA A 576 19.10 -3.80 1.38
N SER A 577 20.00 -2.90 0.99
CA SER A 577 21.40 -2.89 1.43
C SER A 577 21.54 -2.81 2.96
N GLY A 578 22.34 -3.72 3.52
CA GLY A 578 22.56 -3.85 4.96
C GLY A 578 21.31 -4.26 5.74
N ASN A 579 20.31 -4.83 5.06
CA ASN A 579 19.09 -5.32 5.69
C ASN A 579 18.81 -6.76 5.24
N ARG A 580 18.60 -7.00 3.95
CA ARG A 580 18.28 -8.34 3.42
C ARG A 580 19.03 -8.64 2.11
N PRO A 581 19.28 -9.91 1.78
CA PRO A 581 19.92 -10.29 0.52
C PRO A 581 19.14 -9.78 -0.70
N LEU A 582 19.89 -9.55 -1.78
CA LEU A 582 19.35 -9.19 -3.09
C LEU A 582 19.40 -10.40 -4.03
N VAL A 583 18.28 -10.75 -4.64
CA VAL A 583 18.22 -11.73 -5.73
C VAL A 583 17.68 -11.07 -6.98
N VAL A 584 18.38 -11.21 -8.10
CA VAL A 584 17.96 -10.64 -9.39
C VAL A 584 17.78 -11.76 -10.40
N LEU A 585 16.55 -11.93 -10.90
CA LEU A 585 16.23 -12.80 -12.03
C LEU A 585 16.39 -12.03 -13.33
N ALA A 586 17.55 -12.22 -13.95
CA ALA A 586 18.01 -11.43 -15.08
C ALA A 586 17.52 -12.00 -16.42
N ASN A 587 16.72 -11.17 -17.09
CA ASN A 587 16.42 -11.25 -18.52
C ASN A 587 16.73 -9.87 -19.12
N LEU A 588 18.01 -9.51 -19.19
CA LEU A 588 18.46 -8.16 -19.51
C LEU A 588 19.00 -8.10 -20.95
N SER A 589 18.24 -7.48 -21.84
CA SER A 589 18.64 -7.17 -23.21
C SER A 589 19.47 -5.88 -23.30
N GLY A 590 19.44 -5.04 -22.27
CA GLY A 590 20.21 -3.81 -22.15
C GLY A 590 19.36 -2.65 -21.61
N PHE A 591 19.81 -1.44 -21.92
CA PHE A 591 19.10 -0.19 -21.63
C PHE A 591 18.49 0.38 -22.90
N ASP A 592 17.35 1.07 -22.78
CA ASP A 592 16.74 1.73 -23.92
C ASP A 592 17.55 2.95 -24.36
N GLY A 593 17.95 2.96 -25.64
CA GLY A 593 18.77 4.02 -26.24
C GLY A 593 17.98 5.04 -27.05
N SER A 594 16.64 5.03 -26.99
CA SER A 594 15.81 5.95 -27.77
C SER A 594 16.06 7.41 -27.35
N PRO A 595 15.86 8.39 -28.26
CA PRO A 595 15.95 9.80 -27.92
C PRO A 595 15.08 10.19 -26.71
N GLU A 596 13.89 9.59 -26.57
CA GLU A 596 13.01 9.78 -25.41
C GLU A 596 13.73 9.38 -24.10
N SER A 597 14.23 8.13 -24.02
CA SER A 597 14.86 7.63 -22.80
C SER A 597 16.12 8.39 -22.44
N MET A 598 16.93 8.75 -23.45
CA MET A 598 18.12 9.58 -23.25
C MET A 598 17.77 10.96 -22.70
N ARG A 599 16.69 11.59 -23.19
CA ARG A 599 16.18 12.87 -22.68
C ARG A 599 15.61 12.74 -21.26
N LYS A 600 15.06 11.58 -20.92
CA LYS A 600 14.56 11.22 -19.59
C LYS A 600 15.65 10.69 -18.65
N LEU A 601 16.91 11.04 -18.90
CA LEU A 601 18.06 10.77 -18.02
C LEU A 601 18.37 9.27 -17.82
N GLN A 602 18.18 8.44 -18.85
CA GLN A 602 18.50 7.00 -18.80
C GLN A 602 19.93 6.72 -18.31
N LEU A 603 20.91 7.55 -18.69
CA LEU A 603 22.31 7.36 -18.26
C LEU A 603 22.48 7.55 -16.75
N GLU A 604 21.80 8.53 -16.15
CA GLU A 604 21.88 8.77 -14.70
C GLU A 604 21.24 7.60 -13.94
N TYR A 605 20.01 7.21 -14.30
CA TYR A 605 19.34 6.10 -13.62
C TYR A 605 20.00 4.74 -13.87
N GLY A 606 20.62 4.54 -15.03
CA GLY A 606 21.44 3.36 -15.29
C GLY A 606 22.71 3.34 -14.43
N ALA A 607 23.41 4.47 -14.31
CA ALA A 607 24.60 4.59 -13.47
C ALA A 607 24.29 4.37 -11.98
N GLU A 608 23.12 4.80 -11.52
CA GLU A 608 22.66 4.58 -10.15
C GLU A 608 22.52 3.09 -9.79
N ILE A 609 22.21 2.20 -10.74
CA ILE A 609 22.22 0.75 -10.49
C ILE A 609 23.65 0.27 -10.20
N GLY A 610 24.61 0.66 -11.04
CA GLY A 610 26.02 0.29 -10.83
C GLY A 610 26.55 0.81 -9.49
N ARG A 611 26.22 2.06 -9.13
CA ARG A 611 26.55 2.66 -7.83
C ARG A 611 25.91 1.87 -6.67
N ALA A 612 24.64 1.51 -6.80
CA ALA A 612 23.92 0.75 -5.78
C ALA A 612 24.52 -0.65 -5.57
N ILE A 613 24.90 -1.36 -6.64
CA ILE A 613 25.57 -2.66 -6.56
C ILE A 613 26.93 -2.55 -5.88
N VAL A 614 27.77 -1.57 -6.24
CA VAL A 614 29.08 -1.35 -5.59
C VAL A 614 28.93 -1.11 -4.09
N ASN A 615 27.95 -0.30 -3.70
CA ASN A 615 27.72 0.08 -2.31
C ASN A 615 26.89 -0.93 -1.51
N PHE A 616 26.37 -1.98 -2.15
CA PHE A 616 25.48 -2.93 -1.51
C PHE A 616 26.22 -3.73 -0.41
N ARG A 617 25.64 -3.76 0.78
CA ARG A 617 26.14 -4.52 1.93
C ARG A 617 25.27 -5.76 2.13
N GLY A 618 25.84 -6.93 1.94
CA GLY A 618 25.14 -8.22 2.08
C GLY A 618 25.26 -9.08 0.82
N PRO A 619 24.63 -10.26 0.81
CA PRO A 619 24.71 -11.20 -0.31
C PRO A 619 23.92 -10.69 -1.53
N ILE A 620 24.51 -10.81 -2.71
CA ILE A 620 23.82 -10.59 -3.98
C ILE A 620 23.86 -11.88 -4.79
N VAL A 621 22.71 -12.37 -5.23
CA VAL A 621 22.60 -13.48 -6.19
C VAL A 621 22.01 -12.95 -7.48
N PHE A 622 22.80 -12.99 -8.55
CA PHE A 622 22.36 -12.58 -9.89
C PHE A 622 22.19 -13.83 -10.76
N CYS A 623 20.94 -14.15 -11.10
CA CYS A 623 20.57 -15.35 -11.85
C CYS A 623 20.19 -15.00 -13.29
N VAL A 624 21.02 -15.37 -14.26
CA VAL A 624 20.68 -15.24 -15.68
C VAL A 624 19.71 -16.35 -16.07
N ILE A 625 18.43 -15.99 -16.25
CA ILE A 625 17.36 -16.95 -16.57
C ILE A 625 17.07 -17.05 -18.07
N SER A 626 17.50 -16.06 -18.86
CA SER A 626 17.24 -16.03 -20.30
C SER A 626 18.41 -15.39 -21.06
N ARG A 627 18.48 -14.05 -21.08
CA ARG A 627 19.50 -13.29 -21.81
C ARG A 627 20.18 -12.28 -20.90
N TYR A 628 21.46 -12.05 -21.17
CA TYR A 628 22.28 -11.08 -20.47
C TYR A 628 23.21 -10.41 -21.48
N HIS A 629 22.86 -9.18 -21.89
CA HIS A 629 23.54 -8.48 -22.98
C HIS A 629 24.08 -7.08 -22.59
N GLY A 630 25.20 -6.72 -23.20
CA GLY A 630 25.66 -5.33 -23.36
C GLY A 630 25.76 -4.52 -22.07
N GLY A 631 25.04 -3.40 -22.00
CA GLY A 631 25.09 -2.44 -20.89
C GLY A 631 24.68 -3.02 -19.53
N ALA A 632 23.92 -4.12 -19.50
CA ALA A 632 23.58 -4.82 -18.26
C ALA A 632 24.82 -5.38 -17.55
N PHE A 633 25.85 -5.80 -18.31
CA PHE A 633 27.12 -6.25 -17.75
C PHE A 633 27.86 -5.14 -17.00
N VAL A 634 27.68 -3.88 -17.41
CA VAL A 634 28.36 -2.75 -16.77
C VAL A 634 27.84 -2.49 -15.36
N VAL A 635 26.56 -2.78 -15.11
CA VAL A 635 25.89 -2.44 -13.84
C VAL A 635 25.64 -3.65 -12.93
N PHE A 636 25.71 -4.87 -13.47
CA PHE A 636 25.57 -6.12 -12.74
C PHE A 636 26.77 -7.06 -12.97
N SER A 637 27.99 -6.55 -12.81
CA SER A 637 29.20 -7.38 -12.88
C SER A 637 29.64 -7.82 -11.49
N LYS A 638 30.10 -9.08 -11.39
CA LYS A 638 30.79 -9.59 -10.20
C LYS A 638 32.00 -8.74 -9.79
N ALA A 639 32.63 -8.04 -10.73
CA ALA A 639 33.73 -7.13 -10.45
C ALA A 639 33.32 -5.89 -9.63
N LEU A 640 32.02 -5.55 -9.58
CA LEU A 640 31.52 -4.41 -8.83
C LEU A 640 31.39 -4.68 -7.33
N ASN A 641 31.11 -5.93 -6.95
CA ASN A 641 30.90 -6.30 -5.56
C ASN A 641 31.36 -7.76 -5.29
N PRO A 642 32.31 -7.99 -4.38
CA PRO A 642 32.82 -9.33 -4.10
C PRO A 642 31.79 -10.27 -3.47
N ASN A 643 30.69 -9.74 -2.91
CA ASN A 643 29.59 -10.53 -2.34
C ASN A 643 28.56 -10.97 -3.38
N MET A 644 28.82 -10.72 -4.67
CA MET A 644 27.96 -11.14 -5.77
C MET A 644 28.31 -12.55 -6.24
N THR A 645 27.30 -13.43 -6.21
CA THR A 645 27.33 -14.74 -6.87
C THR A 645 26.50 -14.67 -8.15
N VAL A 646 27.08 -15.11 -9.27
CA VAL A 646 26.43 -15.07 -10.58
C VAL A 646 26.10 -16.50 -11.04
N LEU A 647 24.82 -16.84 -11.08
CA LEU A 647 24.33 -18.13 -11.55
C LEU A 647 23.68 -17.95 -12.93
N ALA A 648 23.69 -19.00 -13.75
CA ALA A 648 23.01 -18.98 -15.03
C ALA A 648 22.25 -20.28 -15.28
N LEU A 649 21.03 -20.19 -15.80
CA LEU A 649 20.28 -21.39 -16.18
C LEU A 649 20.84 -21.99 -17.46
N GLU A 650 20.77 -23.31 -17.58
CA GLU A 650 21.05 -24.01 -18.83
C GLU A 650 20.26 -23.40 -20.01
N GLY A 651 20.95 -23.25 -21.14
CA GLY A 651 20.37 -22.62 -22.35
C GLY A 651 20.22 -21.10 -22.29
N SER A 652 20.73 -20.43 -21.25
CA SER A 652 20.83 -18.96 -21.23
C SER A 652 21.99 -18.43 -22.09
N PHE A 653 21.92 -17.14 -22.43
CA PHE A 653 22.89 -16.46 -23.30
C PHE A 653 23.53 -15.27 -22.61
N ALA A 654 24.85 -15.13 -22.78
CA ALA A 654 25.65 -14.03 -22.27
C ALA A 654 26.58 -13.48 -23.36
N SER A 655 26.38 -12.23 -23.78
CA SER A 655 27.22 -11.62 -24.83
C SER A 655 27.24 -10.09 -24.77
N VAL A 656 28.23 -9.46 -25.41
CA VAL A 656 28.28 -7.98 -25.50
C VAL A 656 27.13 -7.43 -26.36
N LEU A 657 26.78 -8.15 -27.43
CA LEU A 657 25.69 -7.84 -28.34
C LEU A 657 25.20 -9.16 -28.95
N GLY A 658 23.94 -9.25 -29.41
CA GLY A 658 23.47 -10.43 -30.12
C GLY A 658 24.16 -10.61 -31.48
N GLY A 659 24.29 -11.85 -31.96
CA GLY A 659 24.96 -12.17 -33.22
C GLY A 659 24.37 -11.47 -34.44
N ALA A 660 23.05 -11.33 -34.54
CA ALA A 660 22.41 -10.64 -35.66
C ALA A 660 22.78 -9.13 -35.72
N PRO A 661 22.63 -8.34 -34.64
CA PRO A 661 23.13 -6.97 -34.62
C PRO A 661 24.66 -6.86 -34.82
N ALA A 662 25.44 -7.82 -34.29
CA ALA A 662 26.88 -7.85 -34.50
C ALA A 662 27.23 -8.03 -35.99
N ALA A 663 26.58 -8.97 -36.69
CA ALA A 663 26.73 -9.18 -38.13
C ALA A 663 26.32 -7.94 -38.94
N ALA A 664 25.21 -7.30 -38.56
CA ALA A 664 24.67 -6.14 -39.26
C ALA A 664 25.52 -4.87 -39.15
N VAL A 665 26.16 -4.64 -38.00
CA VAL A 665 26.80 -3.34 -37.69
C VAL A 665 28.32 -3.47 -37.52
N VAL A 666 28.77 -4.44 -36.74
CA VAL A 666 30.19 -4.60 -36.39
C VAL A 666 30.95 -5.34 -37.50
N PHE A 667 30.35 -6.40 -38.02
CA PHE A 667 30.95 -7.27 -39.04
C PHE A 667 30.37 -7.06 -40.44
N ALA A 668 29.68 -5.93 -40.70
CA ALA A 668 29.06 -5.63 -41.99
C ALA A 668 30.04 -5.79 -43.17
N ARG A 669 31.26 -5.26 -43.04
CA ARG A 669 32.31 -5.40 -44.05
C ARG A 669 32.73 -6.84 -44.30
N GLU A 670 32.68 -7.69 -43.27
CA GLU A 670 32.98 -9.11 -43.41
C GLU A 670 31.84 -9.86 -44.07
N VAL A 671 30.58 -9.50 -43.78
CA VAL A 671 29.40 -10.00 -44.51
C VAL A 671 29.55 -9.67 -45.99
N ASP A 672 29.82 -8.40 -46.33
CA ASP A 672 30.02 -7.95 -47.71
C ASP A 672 31.15 -8.73 -48.41
N ALA A 673 32.29 -8.89 -47.73
CA ALA A 673 33.43 -9.63 -48.27
C ALA A 673 33.10 -11.11 -48.53
N ARG A 674 32.38 -11.77 -47.61
CA ARG A 674 31.96 -13.18 -47.78
C ARG A 674 30.91 -13.31 -48.88
N THR A 675 30.00 -12.34 -49.04
CA THR A 675 29.02 -12.30 -50.13
C THR A 675 29.69 -12.14 -51.50
N ALA A 676 30.64 -11.21 -51.63
CA ALA A 676 31.41 -11.00 -52.86
C ALA A 676 32.35 -12.19 -53.19
N ALA A 677 32.73 -12.98 -52.18
CA ALA A 677 33.52 -14.19 -52.37
C ALA A 677 32.67 -15.42 -52.73
N ASP A 678 31.34 -15.37 -52.60
CA ASP A 678 30.47 -16.52 -52.84
C ASP A 678 30.56 -16.98 -54.31
N PRO A 679 30.81 -18.28 -54.57
CA PRO A 679 30.94 -18.81 -55.92
C PRO A 679 29.73 -18.54 -56.83
N ARG A 680 28.51 -18.47 -56.27
CA ARG A 680 27.29 -18.18 -57.02
C ARG A 680 27.29 -16.73 -57.52
N VAL A 681 27.67 -15.79 -56.65
CA VAL A 681 27.77 -14.36 -56.97
C VAL A 681 28.87 -14.13 -58.01
N ARG A 682 30.08 -14.66 -57.79
CA ARG A 682 31.19 -14.53 -58.76
C ARG A 682 30.90 -15.17 -60.11
N GLY A 683 30.23 -16.31 -60.11
CA GLY A 683 29.83 -17.01 -61.34
C GLY A 683 28.84 -16.18 -62.16
N LEU A 684 27.88 -15.52 -61.50
CA LEU A 684 26.90 -14.68 -62.17
C LEU A 684 27.48 -13.32 -62.59
N GLU A 685 28.38 -12.72 -61.80
CA GLU A 685 29.17 -11.54 -62.18
C GLU A 685 29.95 -11.77 -63.47
N ALA A 686 30.62 -12.92 -63.60
CA ALA A 686 31.35 -13.28 -64.81
C ALA A 686 30.41 -13.43 -66.03
N ARG A 687 29.19 -13.95 -65.83
CA ARG A 687 28.16 -14.06 -66.89
C ARG A 687 27.60 -12.70 -67.30
N VAL A 688 27.35 -11.81 -66.34
CA VAL A 688 26.94 -10.41 -66.61
C VAL A 688 28.01 -9.69 -67.41
N ALA A 689 29.28 -9.81 -67.01
CA ALA A 689 30.41 -9.18 -67.70
C ALA A 689 30.59 -9.65 -69.15
N ALA A 690 30.11 -10.85 -69.49
CA ALA A 690 30.15 -11.41 -70.83
C ALA A 690 28.88 -11.14 -71.67
N ALA A 691 27.81 -10.63 -71.07
CA ALA A 691 26.52 -10.42 -71.72
C ALA A 691 26.36 -9.01 -72.34
N THR A 692 25.51 -8.87 -73.35
CA THR A 692 25.21 -7.59 -74.00
C THR A 692 23.71 -7.45 -74.29
N GLY A 693 23.21 -6.21 -74.38
CA GLY A 693 21.81 -5.95 -74.73
C GLY A 693 20.81 -6.38 -73.64
N ALA A 694 19.68 -6.99 -74.04
CA ALA A 694 18.62 -7.40 -73.13
C ALA A 694 19.06 -8.46 -72.10
N ASP A 695 19.99 -9.35 -72.49
CA ASP A 695 20.54 -10.38 -71.60
C ASP A 695 21.39 -9.78 -70.47
N HIS A 696 22.10 -8.68 -70.73
CA HIS A 696 22.84 -7.96 -69.69
C HIS A 696 21.89 -7.41 -68.62
N THR A 697 20.78 -6.80 -69.03
CA THR A 697 19.79 -6.25 -68.09
C THR A 697 19.14 -7.35 -67.26
N ALA A 698 18.77 -8.48 -67.87
CA ALA A 698 18.18 -9.62 -67.17
C ALA A 698 19.16 -10.25 -66.17
N LEU A 699 20.41 -10.50 -66.57
CA LEU A 699 21.43 -11.08 -65.70
C LEU A 699 21.87 -10.11 -64.58
N THR A 700 21.81 -8.80 -64.81
CA THR A 700 22.08 -7.80 -63.75
C THR A 700 20.99 -7.84 -62.68
N ALA A 701 19.72 -7.92 -63.08
CA ALA A 701 18.62 -8.08 -62.13
C ALA A 701 18.73 -9.40 -61.34
N GLU A 702 19.06 -10.50 -62.03
CA GLU A 702 19.31 -11.81 -61.39
C GLU A 702 20.49 -11.74 -60.41
N LEU A 703 21.56 -10.99 -60.73
CA LEU A 703 22.71 -10.78 -59.86
C LEU A 703 22.36 -9.97 -58.62
N ASP A 704 21.55 -8.92 -58.75
CA ASP A 704 21.12 -8.10 -57.62
C ASP A 704 20.23 -8.91 -56.66
N GLU A 705 19.27 -9.69 -57.18
CA GLU A 705 18.45 -10.60 -56.37
C GLU A 705 19.31 -11.67 -55.66
N LEU A 706 20.25 -12.29 -56.39
CA LEU A 706 21.15 -13.28 -55.83
C LEU A 706 22.04 -12.68 -54.72
N ARG A 707 22.58 -11.48 -54.93
CA ARG A 707 23.39 -10.78 -53.93
C ARG A 707 22.61 -10.50 -52.65
N VAL A 708 21.36 -10.07 -52.74
CA VAL A 708 20.50 -9.86 -51.56
C VAL A 708 20.28 -11.16 -50.80
N SER A 709 19.97 -12.25 -51.51
CA SER A 709 19.77 -13.57 -50.91
C SER A 709 21.04 -14.10 -50.22
N VAL A 710 22.18 -14.07 -50.92
CA VAL A 710 23.47 -14.52 -50.39
C VAL A 710 23.94 -13.63 -49.24
N HIS A 711 23.74 -12.32 -49.31
CA HIS A 711 24.00 -11.41 -48.19
C HIS A 711 23.22 -11.80 -46.94
N ALA A 712 21.92 -12.11 -47.05
CA ALA A 712 21.12 -12.58 -45.93
C ALA A 712 21.58 -13.95 -45.39
N GLU A 713 22.09 -14.84 -46.23
CA GLU A 713 22.73 -16.10 -45.80
C GLU A 713 24.03 -15.82 -45.01
N LYS A 714 24.96 -15.01 -45.57
CA LYS A 714 26.24 -14.69 -44.92
C LYS A 714 26.08 -13.91 -43.63
N HIS A 715 25.09 -13.02 -43.57
CA HIS A 715 24.68 -12.36 -42.35
C HIS A 715 24.27 -13.37 -41.26
N ARG A 716 23.44 -14.36 -41.60
CA ARG A 716 23.03 -15.43 -40.65
C ARG A 716 24.20 -16.33 -40.24
N GLU A 717 25.09 -16.67 -41.17
CA GLU A 717 26.29 -17.45 -40.88
C GLU A 717 27.19 -16.74 -39.85
N ILE A 718 27.54 -15.48 -40.10
CA ILE A 718 28.37 -14.68 -39.18
C ILE A 718 27.67 -14.48 -37.83
N ALA A 719 26.36 -14.21 -37.83
CA ALA A 719 25.59 -14.10 -36.60
C ALA A 719 25.68 -15.38 -35.75
N THR A 720 25.52 -16.55 -36.39
CA THR A 720 25.61 -17.85 -35.74
C THR A 720 27.04 -18.15 -35.26
N GLU A 721 28.06 -17.81 -36.04
CA GLU A 721 29.47 -17.93 -35.64
C GLU A 721 29.79 -17.07 -34.42
N PHE A 722 29.25 -15.84 -34.38
CA PHE A 722 29.41 -14.93 -33.25
C PHE A 722 28.77 -15.51 -31.98
N ASP A 723 27.51 -15.92 -32.05
CA ASP A 723 26.79 -16.48 -30.90
C ASP A 723 27.45 -17.78 -30.39
N ARG A 724 27.99 -18.62 -31.29
CA ARG A 724 28.75 -19.83 -30.90
C ARG A 724 30.01 -19.56 -30.09
N ARG A 725 30.63 -18.38 -30.26
CA ARG A 725 31.79 -17.98 -29.46
C ARG A 725 31.42 -17.34 -28.13
N HIS A 726 30.22 -16.73 -28.05
CA HIS A 726 29.74 -15.98 -26.90
C HIS A 726 28.65 -16.77 -26.18
N THR A 727 29.08 -17.88 -25.54
CA THR A 727 28.20 -18.78 -24.78
C THR A 727 28.28 -18.52 -23.29
N ILE A 728 27.29 -19.01 -22.54
CA ILE A 728 27.32 -18.94 -21.08
C ILE A 728 28.46 -19.77 -20.48
N GLN A 729 28.85 -20.89 -21.11
CA GLN A 729 30.01 -21.68 -20.70
C GLN A 729 31.30 -20.86 -20.81
N ARG A 730 31.45 -20.08 -21.87
CA ARG A 730 32.58 -19.16 -22.00
C ARG A 730 32.59 -18.11 -20.89
N ALA A 731 31.43 -17.62 -20.48
CA ALA A 731 31.30 -16.67 -19.37
C ALA A 731 31.76 -17.29 -18.03
N VAL A 732 31.56 -18.60 -17.83
CA VAL A 732 32.11 -19.34 -16.68
C VAL A 732 33.62 -19.49 -16.77
N GLU A 733 34.15 -19.89 -17.94
CA GLU A 733 35.60 -20.06 -18.14
C GLU A 733 36.41 -18.78 -17.85
N VAL A 734 35.83 -17.61 -18.16
CA VAL A 734 36.47 -16.31 -17.90
C VAL A 734 36.15 -15.73 -16.52
N GLY A 735 35.35 -16.42 -15.70
CA GLY A 735 35.01 -16.03 -14.33
C GLY A 735 33.95 -14.94 -14.20
N SER A 736 33.23 -14.61 -15.28
CA SER A 736 32.10 -13.66 -15.24
C SER A 736 30.82 -14.28 -14.66
N VAL A 737 30.69 -15.62 -14.72
CA VAL A 737 29.59 -16.41 -14.17
C VAL A 737 30.21 -17.52 -13.31
N ASP A 738 29.63 -17.80 -12.14
CA ASP A 738 30.16 -18.80 -11.21
C ASP A 738 29.77 -20.23 -11.59
N ALA A 739 28.52 -20.44 -11.99
CA ALA A 739 28.02 -21.75 -12.37
C ALA A 739 26.86 -21.68 -13.36
N VAL A 740 26.78 -22.70 -14.21
CA VAL A 740 25.56 -23.03 -14.99
C VAL A 740 24.81 -24.12 -14.24
N ILE A 741 23.52 -23.93 -14.01
CA ILE A 741 22.67 -24.82 -13.23
C ILE A 741 21.41 -25.21 -14.01
N PRO A 742 20.88 -26.43 -13.82
CA PRO A 742 19.58 -26.79 -14.38
C PRO A 742 18.45 -26.01 -13.70
N PRO A 743 17.29 -25.80 -14.36
CA PRO A 743 16.15 -25.10 -13.77
C PRO A 743 15.68 -25.66 -12.42
N ALA A 744 15.74 -26.99 -12.26
CA ALA A 744 15.39 -27.70 -11.03
C ALA A 744 16.24 -27.29 -9.82
N GLU A 745 17.47 -26.84 -10.07
CA GLU A 745 18.40 -26.42 -9.01
C GLU A 745 18.32 -24.91 -8.71
N LEU A 746 17.48 -24.13 -9.41
CA LEU A 746 17.45 -22.67 -9.23
C LEU A 746 17.20 -22.28 -7.76
N ARG A 747 16.16 -22.85 -7.14
CA ARG A 747 15.80 -22.57 -5.74
C ARG A 747 16.90 -22.99 -4.75
N PRO A 748 17.35 -24.26 -4.71
CA PRO A 748 18.36 -24.67 -3.73
C PRO A 748 19.70 -23.93 -3.91
N ARG A 749 20.13 -23.64 -5.15
CA ARG A 749 21.40 -22.95 -5.41
C ARG A 749 21.35 -21.46 -5.05
N VAL A 750 20.20 -20.81 -5.22
CA VAL A 750 20.01 -19.42 -4.77
C VAL A 750 20.07 -19.36 -3.24
N ILE A 751 19.39 -20.26 -2.54
CA ILE A 751 19.39 -20.33 -1.08
C ILE A 751 20.81 -20.64 -0.57
N GLU A 752 21.50 -21.62 -1.15
CA GLU A 752 22.90 -21.95 -0.83
C GLU A 752 23.82 -20.73 -1.03
N ALA A 753 23.68 -19.99 -2.12
CA ALA A 753 24.50 -18.80 -2.39
C ALA A 753 24.26 -17.67 -1.37
N ILE A 754 23.02 -17.52 -0.89
CA ILE A 754 22.68 -16.58 0.17
C ILE A 754 23.35 -17.00 1.48
N GLU A 755 23.24 -18.27 1.87
CA GLU A 755 23.78 -18.81 3.13
C GLU A 755 25.31 -18.91 3.14
N ALA A 756 25.95 -19.15 1.99
CA ALA A 756 27.40 -19.26 1.87
C ALA A 756 28.13 -17.91 2.01
N SER A 757 27.40 -16.80 1.82
CA SER A 757 27.96 -15.46 1.92
C SER A 757 28.21 -15.08 3.38
N LYS A 758 29.45 -14.73 3.72
CA LYS A 758 29.82 -14.37 5.10
C LYS A 758 29.18 -13.02 5.48
N PRO A 759 28.66 -12.87 6.71
CA PRO A 759 28.17 -11.58 7.17
C PRO A 759 29.30 -10.54 7.16
N VAL A 760 29.01 -9.37 6.61
CA VAL A 760 29.93 -8.23 6.54
C VAL A 760 30.14 -7.70 7.96
N GLY A 761 31.31 -7.98 8.54
CA GLY A 761 31.67 -7.58 9.91
C GLY A 761 32.80 -8.37 10.57
N ALA A 762 33.29 -9.45 9.94
CA ALA A 762 34.36 -10.28 10.50
C ALA A 762 35.79 -9.88 10.10
N ASP A 763 36.00 -8.71 9.45
CA ASP A 763 37.34 -8.27 9.05
C ASP A 763 37.64 -6.85 9.56
N PRO A 764 38.46 -6.68 10.60
CA PRO A 764 38.84 -5.36 11.15
C PRO A 764 39.64 -4.48 10.18
N GLU A 765 40.12 -5.02 9.05
CA GLU A 765 41.06 -4.30 8.18
C GLU A 765 40.40 -3.37 7.15
N ASN A 766 39.07 -3.37 6.99
CA ASN A 766 38.40 -2.56 5.96
C ASN A 766 37.74 -1.26 6.45
N GLU A 767 37.90 -0.89 7.73
CA GLU A 767 37.46 0.43 8.24
C GLU A 767 38.48 1.56 8.00
N VAL A 768 39.63 1.28 7.36
CA VAL A 768 40.60 2.31 6.97
C VAL A 768 41.04 2.09 5.52
N ARG A 769 40.22 2.53 4.57
CA ARG A 769 40.70 2.97 3.24
C ARG A 769 39.74 3.92 2.56
#